data_AF-A0A8J4J495-F1
#
_entry.id   AF-A0A8J4J495-F1
#
_cell.length_a   1.000
_cell.length_b   1.000
_cell.length_c   1.000
_cell.angle_alpha   90.00
_cell.angle_beta   90.00
_cell.angle_gamma   90.00
#
_symmetry.space_group_name_H-M   'P 1'
#
loop_
_entity.id
_entity.type
_entity.pdbx_description
1 polymer ?
#
loop_
_entity_poly.entity_id
_entity_poly.type
_entity_poly.pdbx_seq_one_letter_code
_entity_poly.pdbx_strand_id
1 'polypeptide(L)'
;QNVLQMNAINSNYADPNNLKFEEIKILGALQEITAVTVSQNNVVENALLNITYYPLEKVAHITGLQLELGKSYTVKWTQKLSVNERFNCYPSPNPTQERCEQLGCVWEQVTSNSDIPPCYYSSDNAYSVDKVEYTSSGLAANLILNSTKTRANENFTTPISTLRLEVKYHLNYMLQFKIYDYQNARYEVPVPLNLPSSPMSTAKERLYEVSVQKKPFGIQVWRKSTGTTIWDSQLPTFTFSDMFIQISTRLASQYLYGFGETEHTMFRRNMSWHTWGTFTRNQPPTYKLNSYGYQPFYMALEEDGNAHGVLLLNSNAMDVTFQPTPALTYRTTGGILDFYVVLGPTPELVVQEYTALIGRPVMPPYWSLGFQLCRYGYKNDSEIAQLVEGMKAAGIPYDVQYVDIDHMERQLDFTISTSFAGLPALINRIKEEGMRFIIILNPAISGNETNYLTFSRGVQDDVFIKWPNTNDIIYSKVLTIVGCFQSCICFVFLLLLQIYGAHAAFPDFFRNSTVGWWKREILEFYNNPTNPSRSVKFDGLWIDMNEPAAFLNGAVNGCRNDLLNMLPYIPHLGYRSDGLTVKTPCMEGQQYLPDGTPVRHYDVHSLYGWSQTKPTLDGLQSATKERGIVITRSTYPSSGRWAGHWLGDNTADWDQLAKSVIGM
;
A
#
# COMPACT_ATOMS: atom_id res chain seq x y z
N GLN A 1 26.60 -13.68 -27.66
CA GLN A 1 28.02 -13.33 -27.92
C GLN A 1 28.02 -11.94 -28.54
N ASN A 2 28.80 -11.01 -27.98
CA ASN A 2 28.82 -9.62 -28.42
C ASN A 2 29.86 -9.41 -29.54
N VAL A 3 29.69 -10.19 -30.62
CA VAL A 3 30.62 -10.27 -31.74
C VAL A 3 29.86 -10.41 -33.04
N LEU A 4 30.24 -9.61 -34.03
CA LEU A 4 29.87 -9.75 -35.43
C LEU A 4 31.11 -10.18 -36.22
N GLN A 5 31.02 -11.31 -36.92
CA GLN A 5 32.06 -11.73 -37.86
C GLN A 5 31.62 -11.46 -39.29
N MET A 6 32.46 -10.73 -40.03
CA MET A 6 32.28 -10.39 -41.43
C MET A 6 33.38 -11.10 -42.21
N ASN A 7 33.03 -12.10 -43.01
CA ASN A 7 33.99 -12.88 -43.78
C ASN A 7 33.91 -12.50 -45.27
N ALA A 8 35.03 -12.06 -45.84
CA ALA A 8 35.17 -11.90 -47.28
C ALA A 8 35.35 -13.28 -47.93
N ILE A 9 34.37 -13.68 -48.75
CA ILE A 9 34.38 -14.98 -49.46
C ILE A 9 35.29 -14.91 -50.70
N ASN A 10 35.56 -13.71 -51.22
CA ASN A 10 36.47 -13.47 -52.34
C ASN A 10 37.49 -12.38 -51.97
N SER A 11 38.61 -12.80 -51.37
CA SER A 11 39.68 -11.90 -50.89
C SER A 11 40.50 -11.23 -52.00
N ASN A 12 40.32 -11.62 -53.26
CA ASN A 12 41.02 -11.05 -54.41
C ASN A 12 40.23 -9.91 -55.08
N TYR A 13 39.04 -9.58 -54.56
CA TYR A 13 38.25 -8.46 -55.04
C TYR A 13 38.84 -7.14 -54.52
N ALA A 14 39.36 -6.33 -55.44
CA ALA A 14 39.73 -4.94 -55.18
C ALA A 14 38.57 -4.05 -55.67
N ASP A 15 37.89 -3.37 -54.75
CA ASP A 15 36.78 -2.51 -55.10
C ASP A 15 37.29 -1.24 -55.82
N PRO A 16 36.91 -0.99 -57.09
CA PRO A 16 37.41 0.16 -57.84
C PRO A 16 36.90 1.51 -57.30
N ASN A 17 35.87 1.49 -56.45
CA ASN A 17 35.24 2.68 -55.90
C ASN A 17 35.60 2.93 -54.42
N ASN A 18 36.47 2.09 -53.83
CA ASN A 18 36.84 2.11 -52.41
C ASN A 18 35.64 2.20 -51.45
N LEU A 19 34.56 1.45 -51.74
CA LEU A 19 33.36 1.40 -50.91
C LEU A 19 33.70 0.90 -49.50
N LYS A 20 33.09 1.55 -48.51
CA LYS A 20 33.28 1.26 -47.09
C LYS A 20 31.93 1.16 -46.37
N PHE A 21 31.86 0.31 -45.35
CA PHE A 21 30.80 0.36 -44.36
C PHE A 21 31.17 1.37 -43.27
N GLU A 22 30.39 2.44 -43.17
CA GLU A 22 30.63 3.55 -42.24
C GLU A 22 29.78 3.48 -40.96
N GLU A 23 28.69 2.70 -41.00
CA GLU A 23 27.81 2.51 -39.86
C GLU A 23 27.31 1.07 -39.71
N ILE A 24 27.04 0.68 -38.46
CA ILE A 24 26.36 -0.56 -38.08
C ILE A 24 25.26 -0.21 -37.07
N LYS A 25 24.05 -0.73 -37.27
CA LYS A 25 22.96 -0.67 -36.29
C LYS A 25 22.70 -2.06 -35.73
N ILE A 26 22.82 -2.21 -34.41
CA ILE A 26 22.54 -3.44 -33.68
C ILE A 26 21.15 -3.29 -33.07
N LEU A 27 20.19 -4.07 -33.58
CA LEU A 27 18.82 -4.10 -33.07
C LEU A 27 18.70 -5.12 -31.93
N GLY A 28 17.84 -4.84 -30.95
CA GLY A 28 17.62 -5.72 -29.80
C GLY A 28 18.77 -5.73 -28.78
N ALA A 29 19.64 -4.71 -28.78
CA ALA A 29 20.65 -4.53 -27.75
C ALA A 29 19.96 -4.26 -26.41
N LEU A 30 20.04 -5.20 -25.47
CA LEU A 30 19.40 -5.09 -24.14
C LEU A 30 20.18 -4.22 -23.15
N GLN A 31 21.42 -3.89 -23.49
CA GLN A 31 22.36 -3.17 -22.64
C GLN A 31 23.11 -2.17 -23.50
N GLU A 32 23.50 -1.06 -22.87
CA GLU A 32 24.27 0.00 -23.52
C GLU A 32 25.61 -0.57 -24.01
N ILE A 33 25.94 -0.28 -25.26
CA ILE A 33 27.25 -0.61 -25.82
C ILE A 33 28.22 0.50 -25.45
N THR A 34 29.21 0.17 -24.62
CA THR A 34 30.15 1.15 -24.06
C THR A 34 31.46 1.24 -24.81
N ALA A 35 31.84 0.16 -25.50
CA ALA A 35 33.01 0.13 -26.36
C ALA A 35 32.79 -0.82 -27.52
N VAL A 36 33.40 -0.49 -28.66
CA VAL A 36 33.43 -1.32 -29.85
C VAL A 36 34.88 -1.44 -30.28
N THR A 37 35.29 -2.65 -30.63
CA THR A 37 36.63 -2.95 -31.15
C THR A 37 36.47 -3.60 -32.51
N VAL A 38 37.10 -3.01 -33.52
CA VAL A 38 37.19 -3.59 -34.86
C VAL A 38 38.55 -4.25 -34.98
N SER A 39 38.58 -5.45 -35.56
CA SER A 39 39.83 -6.13 -35.84
C SER A 39 39.81 -6.76 -37.23
N GLN A 40 40.95 -6.68 -37.92
CA GLN A 40 41.21 -7.33 -39.19
C GLN A 40 42.37 -8.31 -39.00
N ASN A 41 42.22 -9.58 -39.41
CA ASN A 41 43.26 -10.61 -39.24
C ASN A 41 43.84 -10.69 -37.81
N ASN A 42 42.98 -10.54 -36.79
CA ASN A 42 43.35 -10.47 -35.36
C ASN A 42 44.19 -9.24 -34.94
N VAL A 43 44.36 -8.24 -35.81
CA VAL A 43 44.97 -6.95 -35.47
C VAL A 43 43.85 -5.94 -35.21
N VAL A 44 43.91 -5.23 -34.08
CA VAL A 44 42.92 -4.21 -33.71
C VAL A 44 43.15 -2.95 -34.54
N GLU A 45 42.08 -2.44 -35.15
CA GLU A 45 42.09 -1.17 -35.85
C GLU A 45 41.76 -0.04 -34.87
N ASN A 46 42.65 0.95 -34.77
CA ASN A 46 42.44 2.15 -33.96
C ASN A 46 41.59 3.16 -34.75
N ALA A 47 40.28 2.93 -34.82
CA ALA A 47 39.32 3.88 -35.35
C ALA A 47 38.59 4.61 -34.21
N LEU A 48 38.41 5.93 -34.34
CA LEU A 48 37.53 6.69 -33.46
C LEU A 48 36.08 6.40 -33.86
N LEU A 49 35.40 5.56 -33.08
CA LEU A 49 34.01 5.16 -33.32
C LEU A 49 33.09 5.97 -32.43
N ASN A 50 31.99 6.46 -33.01
CA ASN A 50 30.90 7.08 -32.26
C ASN A 50 29.81 6.04 -32.02
N ILE A 51 29.44 5.86 -30.75
CA ILE A 51 28.45 4.88 -30.32
C ILE A 51 27.29 5.66 -29.70
N THR A 52 26.08 5.42 -30.20
CA THR A 52 24.84 5.96 -29.63
C THR A 52 23.91 4.80 -29.32
N TYR A 53 23.40 4.74 -28.08
CA TYR A 53 22.44 3.73 -27.67
C TYR A 53 21.08 4.36 -27.42
N TYR A 54 20.06 3.83 -28.09
CA TYR A 54 18.66 4.20 -27.96
C TYR A 54 17.95 3.16 -27.09
N PRO A 55 17.83 3.39 -25.77
CA PRO A 55 17.35 2.38 -24.82
C PRO A 55 15.90 1.94 -25.05
N LEU A 56 15.02 2.88 -25.45
CA LEU A 56 13.61 2.59 -25.73
C LEU A 56 13.43 1.65 -26.94
N GLU A 57 14.25 1.87 -27.97
CA GLU A 57 14.20 1.10 -29.22
C GLU A 57 15.07 -0.15 -29.16
N LYS A 58 15.91 -0.27 -28.12
CA LYS A 58 16.94 -1.32 -27.98
C LYS A 58 17.88 -1.33 -29.18
N VAL A 59 18.24 -0.14 -29.68
CA VAL A 59 19.11 0.01 -30.86
C VAL A 59 20.43 0.64 -30.46
N ALA A 60 21.54 0.03 -30.84
CA ALA A 60 22.84 0.67 -30.78
C ALA A 60 23.29 1.05 -32.20
N HIS A 61 23.63 2.32 -32.41
CA HIS A 61 24.11 2.85 -33.67
C HIS A 61 25.59 3.19 -33.53
N ILE A 62 26.42 2.52 -34.32
CA ILE A 62 27.86 2.68 -34.37
C ILE A 62 28.18 3.39 -35.69
N THR A 63 28.88 4.52 -35.63
CA THR A 63 29.28 5.32 -36.78
C THR A 63 30.78 5.61 -36.77
N GLY A 64 31.33 5.99 -37.92
CA GLY A 64 32.78 6.24 -38.09
C GLY A 64 33.58 4.98 -38.43
N LEU A 65 32.91 3.89 -38.83
CA LEU A 65 33.57 2.68 -39.29
C LEU A 65 34.29 2.93 -40.63
N GLN A 66 35.34 2.16 -40.88
CA GLN A 66 36.15 2.24 -42.11
C GLN A 66 36.35 0.84 -42.71
N LEU A 67 35.29 0.02 -42.72
CA LEU A 67 35.37 -1.37 -43.16
C LEU A 67 35.31 -1.43 -44.69
N GLU A 68 36.44 -1.67 -45.34
CA GLU A 68 36.54 -1.72 -46.80
C GLU A 68 35.87 -2.98 -47.37
N LEU A 69 35.15 -2.81 -48.47
CA LEU A 69 34.52 -3.92 -49.17
C LEU A 69 35.58 -4.91 -49.69
N GLY A 70 35.37 -6.22 -49.45
CA GLY A 70 36.29 -7.29 -49.87
C GLY A 70 37.28 -7.77 -48.80
N LYS A 71 37.26 -7.16 -47.60
CA LYS A 71 38.09 -7.57 -46.45
C LYS A 71 37.25 -8.22 -45.34
N SER A 72 37.87 -9.12 -44.57
CA SER A 72 37.25 -9.77 -43.41
C SER A 72 37.50 -8.98 -42.13
N TYR A 73 36.46 -8.77 -41.32
CA TYR A 73 36.51 -8.02 -40.08
C TYR A 73 35.82 -8.76 -38.94
N THR A 74 36.27 -8.54 -37.72
CA THR A 74 35.58 -8.92 -36.50
C THR A 74 35.28 -7.66 -35.70
N VAL A 75 34.00 -7.37 -35.50
CA VAL A 75 33.51 -6.27 -34.66
C VAL A 75 33.06 -6.87 -33.33
N LYS A 76 33.74 -6.53 -32.25
CA LYS A 76 33.37 -6.93 -30.88
C LYS A 76 32.86 -5.73 -30.12
N TRP A 77 31.94 -5.92 -29.19
CA TRP A 77 31.47 -4.84 -28.34
C TRP A 77 31.33 -5.26 -26.88
N THR A 78 31.51 -4.29 -25.98
CA THR A 78 31.23 -4.45 -24.55
C THR A 78 29.88 -3.85 -24.23
N GLN A 79 29.10 -4.58 -23.45
CA GLN A 79 27.82 -4.10 -22.94
C GLN A 79 27.95 -3.85 -21.44
N LYS A 80 27.36 -2.75 -20.97
CA LYS A 80 27.20 -2.48 -19.54
C LYS A 80 25.72 -2.28 -19.24
N LEU A 81 25.24 -2.91 -18.17
CA LEU A 81 23.91 -2.63 -17.66
C LEU A 81 23.88 -1.17 -17.19
N SER A 82 22.91 -0.40 -17.69
CA SER A 82 22.68 0.95 -17.23
C SER A 82 22.44 0.93 -15.72
N VAL A 83 23.00 1.91 -15.00
CA VAL A 83 22.81 2.06 -13.56
C VAL A 83 21.31 2.16 -13.23
N ASN A 84 20.53 2.82 -14.08
CA ASN A 84 19.09 2.96 -13.91
C ASN A 84 18.33 1.65 -14.08
N GLU A 85 18.90 0.65 -14.76
CA GLU A 85 18.30 -0.69 -14.93
C GLU A 85 18.73 -1.67 -13.83
N ARG A 86 19.41 -1.20 -12.77
CA ARG A 86 19.77 -2.02 -11.61
C ARG A 86 18.60 -2.18 -10.67
N PHE A 87 17.94 -3.33 -10.72
CA PHE A 87 16.94 -3.69 -9.71
C PHE A 87 17.64 -4.20 -8.45
N ASN A 88 17.25 -3.68 -7.28
CA ASN A 88 17.89 -4.01 -6.00
C ASN A 88 17.64 -5.48 -5.60
N CYS A 89 18.69 -6.28 -5.52
CA CYS A 89 18.62 -7.69 -5.10
C CYS A 89 18.78 -7.89 -3.59
N TYR A 90 19.26 -6.88 -2.86
CA TYR A 90 19.40 -6.90 -1.42
C TYR A 90 18.63 -5.73 -0.80
N PRO A 91 17.29 -5.86 -0.61
CA PRO A 91 16.45 -4.79 -0.08
C PRO A 91 16.53 -4.62 1.45
N SER A 92 17.24 -5.52 2.14
CA SER A 92 17.52 -5.44 3.58
C SER A 92 18.63 -4.43 3.88
N PRO A 93 18.72 -3.90 5.11
CA PRO A 93 19.77 -2.94 5.48
C PRO A 93 21.16 -3.56 5.43
N ASN A 94 22.18 -2.70 5.28
CA ASN A 94 23.60 -3.07 5.33
C ASN A 94 23.99 -4.17 4.33
N PRO A 95 23.87 -3.89 3.01
CA PRO A 95 24.29 -4.84 1.99
C PRO A 95 25.81 -4.98 2.00
N THR A 96 26.34 -6.19 1.84
CA THR A 96 27.78 -6.45 1.66
C THR A 96 28.00 -7.23 0.37
N GLN A 97 29.22 -7.19 -0.16
CA GLN A 97 29.59 -7.94 -1.35
C GLN A 97 29.35 -9.44 -1.15
N GLU A 98 29.79 -10.02 -0.03
CA GLU A 98 29.65 -11.46 0.21
C GLU A 98 28.18 -11.88 0.27
N ARG A 99 27.33 -11.10 0.97
CA ARG A 99 25.89 -11.39 1.05
C ARG A 99 25.20 -11.24 -0.30
N CYS A 100 25.61 -10.28 -1.11
CA CYS A 100 25.07 -10.09 -2.45
C CYS A 100 25.39 -11.28 -3.36
N GLU A 101 26.64 -11.71 -3.35
CA GLU A 101 27.11 -12.85 -4.16
C GLU A 101 26.46 -14.16 -3.69
N GLN A 102 26.21 -14.33 -2.38
CA GLN A 102 25.44 -15.44 -1.83
C GLN A 102 23.99 -15.49 -2.33
N LEU A 103 23.39 -14.35 -2.71
CA LEU A 103 22.07 -14.29 -3.35
C LEU A 103 22.11 -14.63 -4.85
N GLY A 104 23.29 -14.93 -5.41
CA GLY A 104 23.47 -15.09 -6.86
C GLY A 104 23.33 -13.79 -7.64
N CYS A 105 23.60 -12.66 -6.97
CA CYS A 105 23.50 -11.31 -7.54
C CYS A 105 24.87 -10.68 -7.77
N VAL A 106 24.89 -9.54 -8.45
CA VAL A 106 26.14 -8.84 -8.79
C VAL A 106 26.33 -7.65 -7.85
N TRP A 107 27.53 -7.56 -7.30
CA TRP A 107 28.00 -6.43 -6.52
C TRP A 107 28.81 -5.45 -7.38
N GLU A 108 28.49 -4.17 -7.33
CA GLU A 108 29.34 -3.12 -7.88
C GLU A 108 29.32 -1.92 -6.93
N GLN A 109 30.50 -1.54 -6.43
CA GLN A 109 30.65 -0.41 -5.53
C GLN A 109 30.15 0.87 -6.20
N VAL A 110 29.24 1.59 -5.54
CA VAL A 110 28.75 2.88 -6.02
C VAL A 110 29.43 4.00 -5.23
N THR A 111 30.09 4.93 -5.92
CA THR A 111 30.86 6.02 -5.29
C THR A 111 30.18 7.39 -5.37
N SER A 112 29.14 7.54 -6.19
CA SER A 112 28.54 8.84 -6.52
C SER A 112 27.19 9.11 -5.83
N ASN A 113 26.34 8.10 -5.65
CA ASN A 113 25.03 8.22 -5.01
C ASN A 113 24.71 6.95 -4.20
N SER A 114 24.48 7.09 -2.90
CA SER A 114 24.18 6.00 -1.98
C SER A 114 22.84 5.31 -2.21
N ASP A 115 21.91 5.94 -2.93
CA ASP A 115 20.57 5.38 -3.17
C ASP A 115 20.56 4.36 -4.31
N ILE A 116 21.60 4.34 -5.15
CA ILE A 116 21.76 3.32 -6.20
C ILE A 116 22.11 1.99 -5.51
N PRO A 117 21.41 0.89 -5.83
CA PRO A 117 21.69 -0.39 -5.19
C PRO A 117 23.07 -0.93 -5.63
N PRO A 118 24.01 -1.16 -4.70
CA PRO A 118 25.29 -1.78 -5.01
C PRO A 118 25.13 -3.28 -5.32
N CYS A 119 24.07 -3.92 -4.80
CA CYS A 119 23.71 -5.30 -5.09
C CYS A 119 22.48 -5.36 -6.00
N TYR A 120 22.63 -5.92 -7.20
CA TYR A 120 21.55 -5.95 -8.19
C TYR A 120 21.41 -7.27 -8.94
N TYR A 121 20.21 -7.48 -9.49
CA TYR A 121 19.86 -8.65 -10.28
C TYR A 121 20.66 -8.68 -11.61
N SER A 122 21.28 -9.83 -11.93
CA SER A 122 22.07 -10.03 -13.16
C SER A 122 21.61 -11.23 -14.01
N SER A 123 20.71 -12.05 -13.48
CA SER A 123 20.26 -13.32 -14.06
C SER A 123 18.74 -13.41 -14.12
N ASP A 124 18.22 -14.24 -15.03
CA ASP A 124 16.78 -14.47 -15.22
C ASP A 124 16.06 -14.96 -13.94
N ASN A 125 14.73 -14.79 -13.92
CA ASN A 125 13.84 -15.32 -12.89
C ASN A 125 13.97 -16.85 -12.74
N ALA A 126 13.79 -17.35 -11.51
CA ALA A 126 13.75 -18.79 -11.24
C ALA A 126 12.45 -19.43 -11.77
N TYR A 127 11.38 -18.65 -11.93
CA TYR A 127 10.12 -19.10 -12.51
C TYR A 127 10.14 -19.10 -14.03
N SER A 128 9.62 -20.18 -14.60
CA SER A 128 9.39 -20.34 -16.04
C SER A 128 7.92 -20.53 -16.35
N VAL A 129 7.49 -20.01 -17.50
CA VAL A 129 6.13 -20.18 -18.01
C VAL A 129 6.06 -21.48 -18.79
N ASP A 130 5.07 -22.32 -18.47
CA ASP A 130 4.79 -23.53 -19.24
C ASP A 130 4.01 -23.18 -20.54
N LYS A 131 2.80 -23.70 -20.71
CA LYS A 131 1.88 -23.35 -21.79
C LYS A 131 1.00 -22.17 -21.38
N VAL A 132 0.83 -21.22 -22.29
CA VAL A 132 -0.12 -20.11 -22.14
C VAL A 132 -1.39 -20.48 -22.90
N GLU A 133 -2.52 -20.45 -22.20
CA GLU A 133 -3.85 -20.74 -22.72
C GLU A 133 -4.59 -19.42 -22.93
N TYR A 134 -4.86 -19.08 -24.18
CA TYR A 134 -5.60 -17.86 -24.53
C TYR A 134 -7.07 -18.16 -24.74
N THR A 135 -7.93 -17.26 -24.27
CA THR A 135 -9.38 -17.29 -24.48
C THR A 135 -9.87 -15.91 -24.93
N SER A 136 -11.12 -15.79 -25.38
CA SER A 136 -11.70 -14.48 -25.71
C SER A 136 -11.81 -13.57 -24.49
N SER A 137 -11.91 -14.14 -23.29
CA SER A 137 -12.14 -13.45 -22.02
C SER A 137 -10.89 -13.26 -21.15
N GLY A 138 -9.73 -13.72 -21.60
CA GLY A 138 -8.52 -13.71 -20.77
C GLY A 138 -7.43 -14.65 -21.24
N LEU A 139 -6.45 -14.90 -20.37
CA LEU A 139 -5.44 -15.94 -20.55
C LEU A 139 -5.08 -16.58 -19.22
N ALA A 140 -4.52 -17.78 -19.27
CA ALA A 140 -3.97 -18.44 -18.08
C ALA A 140 -2.64 -19.14 -18.41
N ALA A 141 -1.76 -19.23 -17.42
CA ALA A 141 -0.52 -19.98 -17.54
C ALA A 141 -0.08 -20.51 -16.17
N ASN A 142 0.52 -21.69 -16.16
CA ASN A 142 1.20 -22.19 -14.96
C ASN A 142 2.64 -21.68 -14.95
N LEU A 143 3.12 -21.28 -13.76
CA LEU A 143 4.50 -20.90 -13.50
C LEU A 143 5.15 -21.99 -12.66
N ILE A 144 6.33 -22.43 -13.09
CA ILE A 144 7.08 -23.51 -12.45
C ILE A 144 8.41 -22.95 -11.97
N LEU A 145 8.67 -23.10 -10.67
CA LEU A 145 9.95 -22.74 -10.07
C LEU A 145 11.02 -23.74 -10.48
N ASN A 146 12.16 -23.24 -10.98
CA ASN A 146 13.36 -24.03 -11.13
C ASN A 146 14.16 -24.01 -9.82
N SER A 147 14.06 -25.09 -9.03
CA SER A 147 14.70 -25.21 -7.71
C SER A 147 16.24 -25.12 -7.75
N THR A 148 16.87 -25.32 -8.90
CA THR A 148 18.32 -25.14 -9.07
C THR A 148 18.76 -23.68 -9.19
N LYS A 149 17.80 -22.77 -9.40
CA LYS A 149 18.01 -21.32 -9.53
C LYS A 149 17.44 -20.52 -8.35
N THR A 150 17.02 -21.21 -7.29
CA THR A 150 16.50 -20.59 -6.06
C THR A 150 17.59 -19.78 -5.38
N ARG A 151 17.28 -18.56 -4.97
CA ARG A 151 18.25 -17.62 -4.38
C ARG A 151 18.30 -17.77 -2.86
N ALA A 152 19.37 -17.31 -2.22
CA ALA A 152 19.50 -17.49 -0.76
C ALA A 152 18.48 -16.68 0.07
N ASN A 153 17.91 -15.58 -0.43
CA ASN A 153 16.81 -14.87 0.25
C ASN A 153 15.50 -15.66 0.21
N GLU A 154 15.31 -16.46 -0.84
CA GLU A 154 14.21 -17.41 -0.97
C GLU A 154 14.39 -18.62 -0.03
N ASN A 155 15.54 -18.79 0.64
CA ASN A 155 15.71 -19.81 1.68
C ASN A 155 15.16 -19.37 3.06
N PHE A 156 14.93 -18.07 3.27
CA PHE A 156 14.37 -17.58 4.54
C PHE A 156 12.87 -17.86 4.68
N THR A 157 12.17 -18.06 3.56
CA THR A 157 10.73 -18.36 3.51
C THR A 157 10.49 -19.37 2.40
N THR A 158 9.73 -20.43 2.63
CA THR A 158 9.58 -21.53 1.66
C THR A 158 9.06 -21.02 0.30
N PRO A 159 9.81 -21.20 -0.80
CA PRO A 159 9.36 -20.84 -2.14
C PRO A 159 8.20 -21.72 -2.59
N ILE A 160 7.27 -21.15 -3.35
CA ILE A 160 6.11 -21.88 -3.84
C ILE A 160 6.43 -22.50 -5.20
N SER A 161 6.53 -23.82 -5.27
CA SER A 161 7.05 -24.52 -6.46
C SER A 161 6.20 -24.35 -7.72
N THR A 162 4.88 -24.18 -7.56
CA THR A 162 3.94 -24.04 -8.68
C THR A 162 2.95 -22.92 -8.41
N LEU A 163 2.79 -22.01 -9.37
CA LEU A 163 1.82 -20.92 -9.32
C LEU A 163 0.94 -20.96 -10.56
N ARG A 164 -0.18 -20.24 -10.50
CA ARG A 164 -1.03 -19.96 -11.65
C ARG A 164 -1.14 -18.46 -11.86
N LEU A 165 -0.88 -18.04 -13.10
CA LEU A 165 -1.26 -16.74 -13.63
C LEU A 165 -2.64 -16.87 -14.27
N GLU A 166 -3.57 -16.02 -13.87
CA GLU A 166 -4.88 -15.86 -14.52
C GLU A 166 -5.10 -14.38 -14.84
N VAL A 167 -5.40 -14.08 -16.11
CA VAL A 167 -5.73 -12.74 -16.57
C VAL A 167 -7.18 -12.74 -17.03
N LYS A 168 -7.98 -11.81 -16.51
CA LYS A 168 -9.38 -11.61 -16.90
C LYS A 168 -9.58 -10.26 -17.57
N TYR A 169 -10.27 -10.28 -18.70
CA TYR A 169 -10.68 -9.08 -19.42
C TYR A 169 -12.09 -8.67 -18.97
N HIS A 170 -12.20 -8.08 -17.77
CA HIS A 170 -13.49 -7.74 -17.17
C HIS A 170 -14.32 -6.82 -18.06
N LEU A 171 -13.74 -5.68 -18.44
CA LEU A 171 -14.38 -4.66 -19.28
C LEU A 171 -13.42 -4.23 -20.40
N ASN A 172 -13.89 -3.45 -21.36
CA ASN A 172 -13.05 -2.94 -22.44
C ASN A 172 -11.89 -2.06 -21.93
N TYR A 173 -12.03 -1.47 -20.74
CA TYR A 173 -11.07 -0.54 -20.12
C TYR A 173 -10.51 -1.06 -18.78
N MET A 174 -10.90 -2.26 -18.33
CA MET A 174 -10.44 -2.84 -17.07
C MET A 174 -10.04 -4.30 -17.26
N LEU A 175 -8.85 -4.65 -16.78
CA LEU A 175 -8.42 -6.04 -16.63
C LEU A 175 -8.01 -6.35 -15.19
N GLN A 176 -7.94 -7.64 -14.90
CA GLN A 176 -7.31 -8.18 -13.70
C GLN A 176 -6.23 -9.17 -14.13
N PHE A 177 -5.09 -9.18 -13.45
CA PHE A 177 -4.17 -10.32 -13.50
C PHE A 177 -3.79 -10.76 -12.10
N LYS A 178 -3.89 -12.06 -11.86
CA LYS A 178 -3.71 -12.67 -10.56
C LYS A 178 -2.66 -13.76 -10.63
N ILE A 179 -1.70 -13.75 -9.71
CA ILE A 179 -0.71 -14.82 -9.51
C ILE A 179 -0.87 -15.38 -8.11
N TYR A 180 -1.16 -16.68 -8.03
CA TYR A 180 -1.51 -17.37 -6.79
C TYR A 180 -1.03 -18.83 -6.78
N ASP A 181 -0.98 -19.43 -5.59
CA ASP A 181 -0.80 -20.88 -5.43
C ASP A 181 -2.15 -21.57 -5.68
N TYR A 182 -2.23 -22.38 -6.72
CA TYR A 182 -3.46 -23.10 -7.08
C TYR A 182 -3.57 -24.46 -6.38
N GLN A 183 -2.51 -24.93 -5.71
CA GLN A 183 -2.51 -26.17 -4.94
C GLN A 183 -2.88 -25.91 -3.48
N ASN A 184 -2.46 -24.77 -2.91
CA ASN A 184 -2.76 -24.39 -1.54
C ASN A 184 -3.39 -23.00 -1.51
N ALA A 185 -4.61 -22.90 -0.98
CA ALA A 185 -5.28 -21.62 -0.81
C ALA A 185 -4.44 -20.70 0.10
N ARG A 186 -4.12 -19.51 -0.42
CA ARG A 186 -3.44 -18.45 0.33
C ARG A 186 -4.45 -17.40 0.77
N TYR A 187 -4.06 -16.57 1.71
CA TYR A 187 -4.86 -15.41 2.10
C TYR A 187 -5.12 -14.51 0.88
N GLU A 188 -6.39 -14.17 0.69
CA GLU A 188 -6.86 -13.18 -0.27
C GLU A 188 -7.67 -12.13 0.48
N VAL A 189 -7.56 -10.88 0.02
CA VAL A 189 -8.20 -9.74 0.69
C VAL A 189 -9.73 -9.90 0.64
N PRO A 190 -10.42 -9.91 1.79
CA PRO A 190 -11.87 -10.15 1.89
C PRO A 190 -12.70 -8.87 1.64
N VAL A 191 -12.20 -7.94 0.84
CA VAL A 191 -12.86 -6.65 0.53
C VAL A 191 -13.66 -6.81 -0.77
N PRO A 192 -15.00 -6.67 -0.74
CA PRO A 192 -15.80 -6.84 -1.95
C PRO A 192 -15.53 -5.77 -2.99
N LEU A 193 -15.37 -6.19 -4.25
CA LEU A 193 -15.24 -5.32 -5.42
C LEU A 193 -16.49 -5.42 -6.32
N ASN A 194 -16.84 -4.33 -6.99
CA ASN A 194 -17.95 -4.29 -7.94
C ASN A 194 -17.46 -4.77 -9.32
N LEU A 195 -17.38 -6.09 -9.50
CA LEU A 195 -17.00 -6.71 -10.77
C LEU A 195 -18.24 -7.18 -11.54
N PRO A 196 -18.20 -7.21 -12.89
CA PRO A 196 -19.23 -7.87 -13.66
C PRO A 196 -19.25 -9.38 -13.35
N SER A 197 -20.44 -10.00 -13.36
CA SER A 197 -20.61 -11.44 -13.07
C SER A 197 -19.83 -12.36 -14.01
N SER A 198 -19.53 -11.87 -15.20
CA SER A 198 -18.70 -12.53 -16.20
C SER A 198 -17.97 -11.48 -17.03
N PRO A 199 -16.81 -11.81 -17.64
CA PRO A 199 -16.12 -10.90 -18.55
C PRO A 199 -17.04 -10.36 -19.65
N MET A 200 -17.09 -9.04 -19.81
CA MET A 200 -17.92 -8.34 -20.81
C MET A 200 -17.07 -7.66 -21.90
N SER A 201 -15.75 -7.75 -21.82
CA SER A 201 -14.82 -7.18 -22.81
C SER A 201 -14.97 -7.84 -24.18
N THR A 202 -14.92 -7.06 -25.27
CA THR A 202 -14.92 -7.57 -26.64
C THR A 202 -13.60 -7.26 -27.33
N ALA A 203 -13.08 -8.18 -28.14
CA ALA A 203 -11.77 -8.00 -28.80
C ALA A 203 -11.70 -6.72 -29.67
N LYS A 204 -12.84 -6.29 -30.23
CA LYS A 204 -12.95 -5.09 -31.07
C LYS A 204 -12.86 -3.80 -30.26
N GLU A 205 -13.53 -3.73 -29.11
CA GLU A 205 -13.66 -2.50 -28.31
C GLU A 205 -12.69 -2.42 -27.14
N ARG A 206 -12.05 -3.54 -26.77
CA ARG A 206 -11.03 -3.59 -25.74
C ARG A 206 -9.94 -2.57 -26.05
N LEU A 207 -9.55 -1.79 -25.06
CA LEU A 207 -8.57 -0.70 -25.14
C LEU A 207 -7.13 -1.18 -24.90
N TYR A 208 -6.96 -2.42 -24.46
CA TYR A 208 -5.68 -3.00 -24.10
C TYR A 208 -5.44 -4.37 -24.74
N GLU A 209 -4.18 -4.76 -24.86
CA GLU A 209 -3.78 -6.15 -25.10
C GLU A 209 -2.86 -6.62 -23.98
N VAL A 210 -2.83 -7.94 -23.75
CA VAL A 210 -1.96 -8.57 -22.74
C VAL A 210 -1.15 -9.68 -23.40
N SER A 211 0.13 -9.75 -23.05
CA SER A 211 1.02 -10.84 -23.47
C SER A 211 1.86 -11.37 -22.32
N VAL A 212 2.21 -12.66 -22.39
CA VAL A 212 3.06 -13.34 -21.41
C VAL A 212 4.41 -13.64 -22.03
N GLN A 213 5.45 -13.05 -21.45
CA GLN A 213 6.85 -13.25 -21.82
C GLN A 213 7.41 -14.47 -21.09
N LYS A 214 8.22 -15.29 -21.78
CA LYS A 214 8.74 -16.56 -21.25
C LYS A 214 10.14 -16.50 -20.66
N LYS A 215 11.02 -15.63 -21.19
CA LYS A 215 12.43 -15.53 -20.79
C LYS A 215 12.90 -14.06 -20.79
N PRO A 216 13.05 -13.44 -19.61
CA PRO A 216 12.50 -13.88 -18.32
C PRO A 216 10.95 -13.93 -18.36
N PHE A 217 10.33 -14.61 -17.39
CA PHE A 217 8.88 -14.49 -17.17
C PHE A 217 8.50 -13.02 -16.98
N GLY A 218 7.42 -12.59 -17.62
CA GLY A 218 6.82 -11.27 -17.42
C GLY A 218 5.43 -11.17 -18.03
N ILE A 219 4.69 -10.16 -17.61
CA ILE A 219 3.39 -9.77 -18.14
C ILE A 219 3.57 -8.41 -18.78
N GLN A 220 3.09 -8.25 -20.00
CA GLN A 220 3.06 -6.97 -20.68
C GLN A 220 1.63 -6.58 -21.01
N VAL A 221 1.25 -5.36 -20.62
CA VAL A 221 -0.03 -4.74 -20.95
C VAL A 221 0.24 -3.49 -21.75
N TRP A 222 -0.43 -3.36 -22.89
CA TRP A 222 -0.26 -2.22 -23.80
C TRP A 222 -1.61 -1.61 -24.14
N ARG A 223 -1.62 -0.28 -24.26
CA ARG A 223 -2.73 0.48 -24.80
C ARG A 223 -2.79 0.26 -26.31
N LYS A 224 -3.93 -0.22 -26.82
CA LYS A 224 -4.10 -0.55 -28.24
C LYS A 224 -4.06 0.64 -29.18
N SER A 225 -4.56 1.79 -28.74
CA SER A 225 -4.65 2.98 -29.57
C SER A 225 -3.29 3.57 -29.94
N THR A 226 -2.31 3.45 -29.04
CA THR A 226 -1.01 4.15 -29.16
C THR A 226 0.17 3.19 -29.22
N GLY A 227 0.00 1.93 -28.76
CA GLY A 227 1.09 0.98 -28.57
C GLY A 227 1.88 1.20 -27.29
N THR A 228 1.50 2.15 -26.43
CA THR A 228 2.19 2.43 -25.16
C THR A 228 2.11 1.22 -24.22
N THR A 229 3.26 0.73 -23.76
CA THR A 229 3.34 -0.28 -22.70
C THR A 229 3.03 0.35 -21.35
N ILE A 230 1.92 -0.02 -20.72
CA ILE A 230 1.49 0.52 -19.43
C ILE A 230 1.95 -0.35 -18.24
N TRP A 231 2.25 -1.62 -18.50
CA TRP A 231 2.85 -2.54 -17.54
C TRP A 231 3.82 -3.47 -18.26
N ASP A 232 5.03 -3.65 -17.75
CA ASP A 232 6.05 -4.57 -18.25
C ASP A 232 6.84 -5.19 -17.10
N SER A 233 6.42 -6.39 -16.68
CA SER A 233 7.12 -7.15 -15.66
C SER A 233 8.13 -8.16 -16.23
N GLN A 234 8.56 -8.01 -17.48
CA GLN A 234 9.64 -8.81 -18.06
C GLN A 234 11.00 -8.36 -17.49
N LEU A 235 11.19 -8.63 -16.20
CA LEU A 235 12.29 -8.18 -15.37
C LEU A 235 12.79 -9.34 -14.49
N PRO A 236 14.07 -9.36 -14.09
CA PRO A 236 14.69 -10.48 -13.36
C PRO A 236 14.32 -10.54 -11.86
N THR A 237 13.28 -9.82 -11.44
CA THR A 237 12.97 -9.57 -10.02
C THR A 237 11.88 -10.46 -9.44
N PHE A 238 11.23 -11.30 -10.26
CA PHE A 238 10.05 -12.03 -9.81
C PHE A 238 10.43 -13.14 -8.81
N THR A 239 9.93 -13.00 -7.59
CA THR A 239 10.08 -13.97 -6.48
C THR A 239 8.71 -14.18 -5.84
N PHE A 240 8.40 -15.42 -5.47
CA PHE A 240 7.17 -15.77 -4.78
C PHE A 240 7.45 -16.88 -3.76
N SER A 241 7.43 -16.50 -2.49
CA SER A 241 7.56 -17.37 -1.33
C SER A 241 6.43 -17.07 -0.34
N ASP A 242 6.27 -17.92 0.68
CA ASP A 242 5.16 -17.81 1.63
C ASP A 242 5.06 -16.43 2.30
N MET A 243 6.20 -15.85 2.70
CA MET A 243 6.25 -14.55 3.40
C MET A 243 7.12 -13.49 2.71
N PHE A 244 7.38 -13.66 1.41
CA PHE A 244 8.08 -12.68 0.58
C PHE A 244 7.69 -12.85 -0.89
N ILE A 245 7.02 -11.85 -1.45
CA ILE A 245 6.61 -11.82 -2.84
C ILE A 245 7.10 -10.51 -3.46
N GLN A 246 7.76 -10.60 -4.61
CA GLN A 246 8.31 -9.47 -5.32
C GLN A 246 7.94 -9.51 -6.80
N ILE A 247 7.50 -8.36 -7.33
CA ILE A 247 7.30 -8.15 -8.77
C ILE A 247 7.66 -6.71 -9.11
N SER A 248 8.36 -6.53 -10.22
CA SER A 248 8.68 -5.19 -10.75
C SER A 248 7.96 -4.96 -12.07
N THR A 249 7.76 -3.70 -12.41
CA THR A 249 7.28 -3.26 -13.71
C THR A 249 8.06 -2.04 -14.19
N ARG A 250 8.35 -1.97 -15.50
CA ARG A 250 8.64 -0.67 -16.12
C ARG A 250 7.35 0.13 -16.23
N LEU A 251 7.45 1.46 -16.13
CA LEU A 251 6.31 2.37 -16.21
C LEU A 251 6.29 3.05 -17.58
N ALA A 252 5.09 3.49 -18.01
CA ALA A 252 4.92 4.19 -19.28
C ALA A 252 5.62 5.56 -19.33
N SER A 253 5.84 6.20 -18.17
CA SER A 253 6.48 7.51 -18.06
C SER A 253 7.06 7.73 -16.65
N GLN A 254 7.67 8.90 -16.44
CA GLN A 254 8.19 9.36 -15.15
C GLN A 254 7.13 10.00 -14.23
N TYR A 255 5.84 9.97 -14.60
CA TYR A 255 4.75 10.68 -13.93
C TYR A 255 3.82 9.71 -13.21
N LEU A 256 4.10 9.44 -11.94
CA LEU A 256 3.31 8.56 -11.09
C LEU A 256 2.75 9.31 -9.88
N TYR A 257 1.51 9.00 -9.49
CA TYR A 257 0.74 9.61 -8.40
C TYR A 257 0.04 8.52 -7.58
N GLY A 258 -0.06 8.65 -6.26
CA GLY A 258 -0.66 7.63 -5.37
C GLY A 258 0.31 7.09 -4.32
N PHE A 259 0.05 5.87 -3.83
CA PHE A 259 0.74 5.22 -2.69
C PHE A 259 0.61 5.95 -1.34
N GLY A 260 -0.63 6.12 -0.89
CA GLY A 260 -0.92 6.57 0.48
C GLY A 260 -1.02 5.39 1.49
N GLU A 261 -1.10 5.63 2.79
CA GLU A 261 -1.00 6.94 3.44
C GLU A 261 0.39 7.13 4.04
N THR A 262 1.07 8.20 3.60
CA THR A 262 2.39 8.61 4.06
C THR A 262 2.63 10.06 3.65
N GLU A 263 3.51 10.76 4.37
CA GLU A 263 3.79 12.17 4.12
C GLU A 263 4.74 12.34 2.92
N HIS A 264 4.12 12.53 1.78
CA HIS A 264 4.79 12.85 0.54
C HIS A 264 5.18 14.32 0.44
N THR A 265 6.35 14.62 -0.14
CA THR A 265 6.86 16.01 -0.28
C THR A 265 6.35 16.74 -1.52
N MET A 266 5.81 15.99 -2.49
CA MET A 266 5.26 16.48 -3.76
C MET A 266 4.17 15.53 -4.22
N PHE A 267 3.24 15.97 -5.07
CA PHE A 267 2.13 15.11 -5.56
C PHE A 267 2.61 14.03 -6.55
N ARG A 268 3.46 14.41 -7.51
CA ARG A 268 4.18 13.47 -8.39
C ARG A 268 5.26 12.74 -7.59
N ARG A 269 5.37 11.42 -7.70
CA ARG A 269 6.43 10.64 -7.01
C ARG A 269 7.81 10.93 -7.60
N ASN A 270 8.82 10.97 -6.73
CA ASN A 270 10.22 11.02 -7.14
C ASN A 270 10.68 9.61 -7.55
N MET A 271 11.09 9.47 -8.82
CA MET A 271 11.57 8.20 -9.39
C MET A 271 13.04 7.89 -9.05
N SER A 272 13.74 8.76 -8.32
CA SER A 272 15.17 8.58 -8.03
C SER A 272 15.43 7.66 -6.82
N TRP A 273 15.17 6.36 -6.95
CA TRP A 273 15.53 5.33 -5.95
C TRP A 273 14.85 5.51 -4.58
N HIS A 274 13.55 5.82 -4.57
CA HIS A 274 12.79 6.02 -3.33
C HIS A 274 11.98 4.79 -2.96
N THR A 275 12.10 4.33 -1.71
CA THR A 275 11.26 3.26 -1.16
C THR A 275 10.27 3.80 -0.13
N TRP A 276 9.04 3.32 -0.19
CA TRP A 276 7.93 3.70 0.68
C TRP A 276 7.28 2.46 1.27
N GLY A 277 7.32 2.34 2.59
CA GLY A 277 6.60 1.29 3.32
C GLY A 277 5.12 1.61 3.46
N THR A 278 4.27 0.58 3.46
CA THR A 278 2.85 0.70 3.76
C THR A 278 2.40 -0.46 4.66
N PHE A 279 1.82 -0.05 5.78
CA PHE A 279 1.24 -0.87 6.84
C PHE A 279 0.57 0.13 7.78
N THR A 280 -0.70 -0.07 8.13
CA THR A 280 -1.44 0.92 8.92
C THR A 280 -0.76 1.14 10.28
N ARG A 281 -0.59 2.40 10.69
CA ARG A 281 0.16 2.71 11.91
C ARG A 281 -0.27 4.05 12.50
N ASN A 282 -0.41 4.08 13.82
CA ASN A 282 -0.50 5.33 14.57
C ASN A 282 0.85 6.07 14.51
N GLN A 283 1.05 6.82 13.42
CA GLN A 283 2.25 7.58 13.14
C GLN A 283 1.84 8.92 12.53
N PRO A 284 2.06 10.04 13.25
CA PRO A 284 1.95 11.38 12.69
C PRO A 284 2.59 11.45 11.31
N PRO A 285 2.01 12.20 10.34
CA PRO A 285 2.59 12.36 9.02
C PRO A 285 4.06 12.73 9.11
N THR A 286 4.92 11.90 8.54
CA THR A 286 6.38 12.08 8.54
C THR A 286 6.97 11.42 7.31
N TYR A 287 7.88 12.12 6.63
CA TYR A 287 8.52 11.64 5.42
C TYR A 287 9.04 10.19 5.53
N LYS A 288 8.64 9.35 4.57
CA LYS A 288 8.96 7.91 4.46
C LYS A 288 8.48 7.01 5.60
N LEU A 289 7.71 7.52 6.56
CA LEU A 289 7.06 6.67 7.55
C LEU A 289 5.66 6.29 7.07
N ASN A 290 5.31 5.01 7.21
CA ASN A 290 3.94 4.55 7.01
C ASN A 290 3.02 5.13 8.09
N SER A 291 1.89 5.67 7.67
CA SER A 291 0.90 6.32 8.54
C SER A 291 -0.39 5.50 8.60
N TYR A 292 -1.56 6.14 8.66
CA TYR A 292 -2.78 5.54 9.18
C TYR A 292 -3.46 4.57 8.21
N GLY A 293 -3.47 4.89 6.91
CA GLY A 293 -4.08 4.10 5.85
C GLY A 293 -3.09 3.29 4.99
N TYR A 294 -3.67 2.37 4.21
CA TYR A 294 -2.98 1.46 3.31
C TYR A 294 -3.63 1.54 1.93
N GLN A 295 -2.99 2.23 0.97
CA GLN A 295 -3.56 2.53 -0.36
C GLN A 295 -2.59 2.09 -1.48
N PRO A 296 -2.59 0.79 -1.87
CA PRO A 296 -1.72 0.23 -2.90
C PRO A 296 -2.24 0.51 -4.32
N PHE A 297 -2.68 1.75 -4.55
CA PHE A 297 -3.15 2.25 -5.83
C PHE A 297 -2.23 3.36 -6.32
N TYR A 298 -1.93 3.35 -7.62
CA TYR A 298 -1.33 4.49 -8.30
C TYR A 298 -2.04 4.80 -9.61
N MET A 299 -1.93 6.06 -10.01
CA MET A 299 -2.23 6.54 -11.35
C MET A 299 -0.92 6.98 -12.02
N ALA A 300 -0.75 6.66 -13.29
CA ALA A 300 0.36 7.15 -14.09
C ALA A 300 -0.17 7.87 -15.33
N LEU A 301 0.45 9.01 -15.64
CA LEU A 301 0.29 9.67 -16.94
C LEU A 301 1.21 8.98 -17.95
N GLU A 302 0.76 8.89 -19.19
CA GLU A 302 1.53 8.42 -20.33
C GLU A 302 2.13 9.66 -21.05
N GLU A 303 3.16 9.45 -21.87
CA GLU A 303 3.87 10.57 -22.54
C GLU A 303 2.97 11.39 -23.49
N ASP A 304 1.88 10.80 -23.98
CA ASP A 304 0.90 11.44 -24.86
C ASP A 304 -0.29 12.08 -24.12
N GLY A 305 -0.25 12.10 -22.78
CA GLY A 305 -1.32 12.63 -21.93
C GLY A 305 -2.43 11.64 -21.60
N ASN A 306 -2.39 10.41 -22.12
CA ASN A 306 -3.27 9.35 -21.63
C ASN A 306 -2.97 9.01 -20.17
N ALA A 307 -3.89 8.33 -19.49
CA ALA A 307 -3.70 7.88 -18.11
C ALA A 307 -4.17 6.44 -17.90
N HIS A 308 -3.54 5.77 -16.94
CA HIS A 308 -3.98 4.48 -16.42
C HIS A 308 -3.78 4.43 -14.90
N GLY A 309 -4.52 3.55 -14.24
CA GLY A 309 -4.42 3.28 -12.81
C GLY A 309 -4.19 1.79 -12.55
N VAL A 310 -3.44 1.49 -11.50
CA VAL A 310 -3.17 0.11 -11.07
C VAL A 310 -3.39 -0.01 -9.57
N LEU A 311 -4.22 -0.96 -9.18
CA LEU A 311 -4.46 -1.40 -7.81
C LEU A 311 -3.79 -2.77 -7.61
N LEU A 312 -3.02 -2.93 -6.55
CA LEU A 312 -2.67 -4.24 -6.00
C LEU A 312 -3.59 -4.55 -4.83
N LEU A 313 -4.53 -5.48 -5.00
CA LEU A 313 -5.42 -5.94 -3.94
C LEU A 313 -4.68 -6.92 -3.01
N ASN A 314 -3.88 -6.35 -2.12
CA ASN A 314 -3.15 -7.04 -1.05
C ASN A 314 -3.28 -6.19 0.23
N SER A 315 -3.17 -6.78 1.42
CA SER A 315 -3.26 -6.05 2.71
C SER A 315 -2.15 -6.40 3.70
N ASN A 316 -1.24 -7.32 3.32
CA ASN A 316 -0.06 -7.64 4.12
C ASN A 316 0.91 -6.44 4.14
N ALA A 317 1.81 -6.38 5.12
CA ALA A 317 2.85 -5.36 5.11
C ALA A 317 3.61 -5.38 3.78
N MET A 318 3.78 -4.22 3.14
CA MET A 318 4.52 -4.14 1.88
C MET A 318 5.37 -2.87 1.83
N ASP A 319 6.28 -2.83 0.86
CA ASP A 319 6.85 -1.57 0.40
C ASP A 319 6.91 -1.53 -1.13
N VAL A 320 7.07 -0.31 -1.63
CA VAL A 320 7.28 -0.05 -3.04
C VAL A 320 8.53 0.77 -3.27
N THR A 321 9.29 0.44 -4.31
CA THR A 321 10.49 1.19 -4.72
C THR A 321 10.31 1.78 -6.11
N PHE A 322 10.51 3.09 -6.24
CA PHE A 322 10.57 3.82 -7.51
C PHE A 322 12.03 3.98 -7.96
N GLN A 323 12.30 3.73 -9.24
CA GLN A 323 13.63 3.87 -9.83
C GLN A 323 13.61 4.63 -11.17
N PRO A 324 14.74 5.22 -11.62
CA PRO A 324 14.74 6.21 -12.71
C PRO A 324 14.42 5.67 -14.10
N THR A 325 14.33 4.36 -14.30
CA THR A 325 14.24 3.71 -15.61
C THR A 325 13.16 4.26 -16.56
N PRO A 326 11.95 4.69 -16.15
CA PRO A 326 11.22 4.62 -14.87
C PRO A 326 10.66 3.22 -14.56
N ALA A 327 10.74 2.79 -13.31
CA ALA A 327 10.18 1.50 -12.89
C ALA A 327 9.73 1.50 -11.42
N LEU A 328 8.90 0.51 -11.10
CA LEU A 328 8.30 0.28 -9.79
C LEU A 328 8.53 -1.17 -9.37
N THR A 329 8.94 -1.40 -8.14
CA THR A 329 9.05 -2.74 -7.53
C THR A 329 8.15 -2.83 -6.32
N TYR A 330 7.28 -3.85 -6.28
CA TYR A 330 6.48 -4.22 -5.12
C TYR A 330 7.19 -5.33 -4.33
N ARG A 331 7.22 -5.22 -3.00
CA ARG A 331 7.64 -6.30 -2.10
C ARG A 331 6.62 -6.43 -0.98
N THR A 332 5.78 -7.46 -1.04
CA THR A 332 4.78 -7.77 0.00
C THR A 332 5.21 -8.98 0.82
N THR A 333 4.83 -9.01 2.08
CA THR A 333 5.20 -10.07 3.01
C THR A 333 4.22 -11.24 3.00
N GLY A 334 3.21 -11.25 2.13
CA GLY A 334 2.25 -12.34 2.10
C GLY A 334 1.11 -12.15 1.10
N GLY A 335 0.09 -12.99 1.25
CA GLY A 335 -1.08 -12.99 0.37
C GLY A 335 -0.74 -13.48 -1.04
N ILE A 336 -1.39 -12.88 -2.03
CA ILE A 336 -1.21 -13.14 -3.46
C ILE A 336 -0.93 -11.83 -4.21
N LEU A 337 -0.60 -11.94 -5.50
CA LEU A 337 -0.55 -10.79 -6.40
C LEU A 337 -1.86 -10.70 -7.16
N ASP A 338 -2.81 -9.89 -6.71
CA ASP A 338 -4.08 -9.64 -7.41
C ASP A 338 -4.14 -8.19 -7.91
N PHE A 339 -3.79 -7.98 -9.17
CA PHE A 339 -3.70 -6.65 -9.77
C PHE A 339 -4.95 -6.34 -10.60
N TYR A 340 -5.46 -5.12 -10.45
CA TYR A 340 -6.48 -4.54 -11.33
C TYR A 340 -5.89 -3.34 -12.05
N VAL A 341 -6.05 -3.30 -13.37
CA VAL A 341 -5.58 -2.19 -14.21
C VAL A 341 -6.79 -1.55 -14.86
N VAL A 342 -6.96 -0.24 -14.68
CA VAL A 342 -8.00 0.58 -15.30
C VAL A 342 -7.38 1.58 -16.25
N LEU A 343 -7.94 1.72 -17.45
CA LEU A 343 -7.46 2.64 -18.48
C LEU A 343 -8.44 3.81 -18.62
N GLY A 344 -7.93 5.04 -18.53
CA GLY A 344 -8.62 6.24 -19.01
C GLY A 344 -8.33 6.46 -20.50
N PRO A 345 -8.78 7.57 -21.06
CA PRO A 345 -7.75 8.46 -21.57
C PRO A 345 -7.37 9.52 -20.55
N THR A 346 -8.29 10.03 -19.72
CA THR A 346 -7.98 11.12 -18.77
C THR A 346 -7.80 10.63 -17.33
N PRO A 347 -7.08 11.39 -16.48
CA PRO A 347 -6.99 11.12 -15.04
C PRO A 347 -8.35 10.93 -14.36
N GLU A 348 -9.34 11.75 -14.69
CA GLU A 348 -10.68 11.66 -14.12
C GLU A 348 -11.36 10.34 -14.48
N LEU A 349 -11.23 9.87 -15.72
CA LEU A 349 -11.77 8.57 -16.13
C LEU A 349 -11.09 7.43 -15.38
N VAL A 350 -9.77 7.49 -15.18
CA VAL A 350 -9.06 6.51 -14.34
C VAL A 350 -9.64 6.44 -12.94
N VAL A 351 -9.87 7.60 -12.29
CA VAL A 351 -10.46 7.67 -10.95
C VAL A 351 -11.93 7.21 -10.94
N GLN A 352 -12.70 7.52 -12.00
CA GLN A 352 -14.08 7.06 -12.14
C GLN A 352 -14.17 5.53 -12.23
N GLU A 353 -13.27 4.89 -12.99
CA GLU A 353 -13.24 3.43 -13.12
C GLU A 353 -12.66 2.74 -11.89
N TYR A 354 -11.63 3.32 -11.27
CA TYR A 354 -11.13 2.84 -9.98
C TYR A 354 -12.24 2.86 -8.91
N THR A 355 -12.96 3.98 -8.76
CA THR A 355 -14.06 4.09 -7.80
C THR A 355 -15.30 3.29 -8.22
N ALA A 356 -15.50 3.01 -9.51
CA ALA A 356 -16.52 2.04 -9.93
C ALA A 356 -16.18 0.64 -9.39
N LEU A 357 -14.92 0.23 -9.49
CA LEU A 357 -14.40 -1.05 -9.00
C LEU A 357 -14.49 -1.17 -7.46
N ILE A 358 -13.91 -0.22 -6.72
CA ILE A 358 -13.82 -0.32 -5.24
C ILE A 358 -15.06 0.23 -4.52
N GLY A 359 -15.95 0.94 -5.22
CA GLY A 359 -17.09 1.63 -4.64
C GLY A 359 -16.92 3.15 -4.61
N ARG A 360 -17.98 3.85 -5.01
CA ARG A 360 -17.99 5.32 -5.05
C ARG A 360 -18.02 5.92 -3.64
N PRO A 361 -17.43 7.11 -3.44
CA PRO A 361 -17.45 7.79 -2.15
C PRO A 361 -18.86 7.98 -1.57
N VAL A 362 -18.94 7.98 -0.25
CA VAL A 362 -20.18 8.24 0.49
C VAL A 362 -20.71 9.63 0.15
N MET A 363 -22.03 9.76 0.01
CA MET A 363 -22.65 11.07 -0.10
C MET A 363 -22.70 11.71 1.30
N PRO A 364 -22.05 12.84 1.56
CA PRO A 364 -22.14 13.48 2.87
C PRO A 364 -23.54 14.08 3.12
N PRO A 365 -23.95 14.28 4.39
CA PRO A 365 -25.05 15.16 4.71
C PRO A 365 -24.63 16.62 4.47
N TYR A 366 -25.57 17.48 4.03
CA TYR A 366 -25.22 18.85 3.62
C TYR A 366 -24.50 19.65 4.72
N TRP A 367 -24.93 19.48 5.98
CA TRP A 367 -24.34 20.18 7.13
C TRP A 367 -22.86 19.84 7.35
N SER A 368 -22.35 18.70 6.88
CA SER A 368 -20.94 18.33 7.08
C SER A 368 -19.99 19.07 6.14
N LEU A 369 -20.52 19.81 5.16
CA LEU A 369 -19.75 20.71 4.30
C LEU A 369 -19.42 22.04 5.01
N GLY A 370 -20.09 22.32 6.14
CA GLY A 370 -19.86 23.48 6.97
C GLY A 370 -18.55 23.41 7.76
N PHE A 371 -18.13 24.55 8.30
CA PHE A 371 -16.93 24.63 9.14
C PHE A 371 -17.14 23.89 10.47
N GLN A 372 -16.06 23.33 11.02
CA GLN A 372 -16.11 22.39 12.13
C GLN A 372 -15.05 22.75 13.19
N LEU A 373 -15.39 22.67 14.47
CA LEU A 373 -14.45 22.93 15.58
C LEU A 373 -14.33 21.74 16.52
N CYS A 374 -13.08 21.39 16.83
CA CYS A 374 -12.69 20.35 17.77
C CYS A 374 -11.40 20.77 18.50
N ARG A 375 -11.14 20.16 19.66
CA ARG A 375 -9.80 20.07 20.24
C ARG A 375 -9.72 18.86 21.16
N TYR A 376 -8.54 18.28 21.26
CA TYR A 376 -8.17 17.47 22.42
C TYR A 376 -7.90 18.38 23.63
N GLY A 377 -8.52 18.09 24.77
CA GLY A 377 -8.29 18.76 26.04
C GLY A 377 -9.34 19.80 26.43
N TYR A 378 -10.59 19.68 25.95
CA TYR A 378 -11.69 20.45 26.54
C TYR A 378 -11.88 20.02 28.00
N LYS A 379 -12.00 20.97 28.93
CA LYS A 379 -12.02 20.67 30.37
C LYS A 379 -13.39 20.25 30.90
N ASN A 380 -14.46 20.79 30.34
CA ASN A 380 -15.84 20.55 30.75
C ASN A 380 -16.84 21.05 29.69
N ASP A 381 -18.12 20.72 29.88
CA ASP A 381 -19.20 21.15 28.98
C ASP A 381 -19.37 22.68 28.90
N SER A 382 -19.05 23.42 29.97
CA SER A 382 -19.15 24.87 29.99
C SER A 382 -18.11 25.56 29.09
N GLU A 383 -16.90 25.00 28.95
CA GLU A 383 -15.90 25.51 28.01
C GLU A 383 -16.38 25.39 26.56
N ILE A 384 -17.01 24.25 26.20
CA ILE A 384 -17.60 24.06 24.87
C ILE A 384 -18.75 25.04 24.66
N ALA A 385 -19.63 25.22 25.66
CA ALA A 385 -20.73 26.18 25.58
C ALA A 385 -20.23 27.61 25.34
N GLN A 386 -19.18 28.03 26.05
CA GLN A 386 -18.57 29.35 25.87
C GLN A 386 -17.95 29.53 24.48
N LEU A 387 -17.28 28.50 23.96
CA LEU A 387 -16.75 28.51 22.59
C LEU A 387 -17.87 28.72 21.56
N VAL A 388 -18.97 27.97 21.70
CA VAL A 388 -20.14 28.08 20.81
C VAL A 388 -20.71 29.50 20.82
N GLU A 389 -20.96 30.05 22.02
CA GLU A 389 -21.49 31.41 22.13
C GLU A 389 -20.49 32.46 21.62
N GLY A 390 -19.18 32.26 21.83
CA GLY A 390 -18.15 33.15 21.32
C GLY A 390 -18.11 33.20 19.79
N MET A 391 -18.22 32.05 19.13
CA MET A 391 -18.26 31.95 17.66
C MET A 391 -19.51 32.62 17.08
N LYS A 392 -20.68 32.41 17.71
CA LYS A 392 -21.94 33.09 17.34
C LYS A 392 -21.83 34.59 17.52
N ALA A 393 -21.33 35.06 18.66
CA ALA A 393 -21.15 36.48 18.95
C ALA A 393 -20.18 37.16 17.97
N ALA A 394 -19.17 36.43 17.50
CA ALA A 394 -18.25 36.90 16.47
C ALA A 394 -18.83 36.84 15.03
N GLY A 395 -20.01 36.24 14.84
CA GLY A 395 -20.63 36.10 13.53
C GLY A 395 -19.87 35.14 12.59
N ILE A 396 -19.12 34.17 13.13
CA ILE A 396 -18.35 33.20 12.34
C ILE A 396 -19.23 31.96 12.08
N PRO A 397 -19.58 31.66 10.81
CA PRO A 397 -20.40 30.49 10.49
C PRO A 397 -19.64 29.19 10.76
N TYR A 398 -20.23 28.29 11.54
CA TYR A 398 -19.76 26.92 11.69
C TYR A 398 -20.91 26.01 12.12
N ASP A 399 -20.95 24.81 11.56
CA ASP A 399 -22.12 23.93 11.63
C ASP A 399 -21.91 22.80 12.65
N VAL A 400 -20.66 22.41 12.90
CA VAL A 400 -20.33 21.19 13.65
C VAL A 400 -19.41 21.48 14.82
N GLN A 401 -19.87 21.14 16.02
CA GLN A 401 -19.04 21.09 17.22
C GLN A 401 -18.68 19.64 17.55
N TYR A 402 -17.45 19.44 18.01
CA TYR A 402 -16.95 18.15 18.46
C TYR A 402 -16.70 18.13 19.97
N VAL A 403 -16.50 16.92 20.49
CA VAL A 403 -15.74 16.70 21.71
C VAL A 403 -14.84 15.48 21.55
N ASP A 404 -13.59 15.63 21.95
CA ASP A 404 -12.61 14.55 21.98
C ASP A 404 -12.88 13.62 23.18
N ILE A 405 -11.98 12.69 23.47
CA ILE A 405 -12.06 11.68 24.53
C ILE A 405 -12.25 12.26 25.94
N ASP A 406 -12.11 13.56 26.14
CA ASP A 406 -12.28 14.25 27.43
C ASP A 406 -13.70 14.11 27.99
N HIS A 407 -14.70 13.94 27.11
CA HIS A 407 -16.08 13.71 27.54
C HIS A 407 -16.26 12.35 28.22
N MET A 408 -15.39 11.38 27.94
CA MET A 408 -15.47 10.02 28.45
C MET A 408 -14.95 9.95 29.89
N GLU A 409 -15.55 9.10 30.71
CA GLU A 409 -15.02 8.79 32.03
C GLU A 409 -13.71 8.00 31.88
N ARG A 410 -12.56 8.62 32.20
CA ARG A 410 -11.23 8.00 32.08
C ARG A 410 -10.95 7.41 30.68
N GLN A 411 -11.46 8.06 29.63
CA GLN A 411 -11.29 7.60 28.24
C GLN A 411 -11.92 6.21 27.99
N LEU A 412 -13.01 5.87 28.71
CA LEU A 412 -13.82 4.68 28.46
C LEU A 412 -14.92 5.00 27.45
N ASP A 413 -14.90 4.31 26.31
CA ASP A 413 -15.93 4.42 25.28
C ASP A 413 -17.36 4.26 25.85
N PHE A 414 -18.32 5.00 25.29
CA PHE A 414 -19.73 4.99 25.71
C PHE A 414 -20.00 5.38 27.18
N THR A 415 -19.11 6.19 27.77
CA THR A 415 -19.31 6.79 29.10
C THR A 415 -19.31 8.32 29.02
N ILE A 416 -19.79 8.98 30.08
CA ILE A 416 -19.72 10.44 30.22
C ILE A 416 -19.06 10.75 31.57
N SER A 417 -18.01 11.55 31.58
CA SER A 417 -17.33 11.96 32.80
C SER A 417 -18.15 12.95 33.61
N THR A 418 -17.83 13.10 34.90
CA THR A 418 -18.51 14.05 35.78
C THR A 418 -18.33 15.51 35.35
N SER A 419 -17.18 15.86 34.76
CA SER A 419 -16.91 17.19 34.20
C SER A 419 -17.75 17.52 32.95
N PHE A 420 -18.39 16.52 32.35
CA PHE A 420 -19.22 16.64 31.16
C PHE A 420 -20.66 16.17 31.40
N ALA A 421 -21.11 16.16 32.66
CA ALA A 421 -22.47 15.74 33.01
C ALA A 421 -23.56 16.59 32.32
N GLY A 422 -23.28 17.86 32.00
CA GLY A 422 -24.18 18.76 31.28
C GLY A 422 -24.11 18.64 29.75
N LEU A 423 -23.17 17.86 29.20
CA LEU A 423 -22.95 17.74 27.76
C LEU A 423 -24.21 17.31 26.97
N PRO A 424 -25.01 16.31 27.41
CA PRO A 424 -26.26 15.96 26.72
C PRO A 424 -27.23 17.14 26.55
N ALA A 425 -27.36 17.98 27.57
CA ALA A 425 -28.22 19.16 27.53
C ALA A 425 -27.66 20.23 26.59
N LEU A 426 -26.33 20.44 26.60
CA LEU A 426 -25.66 21.33 25.67
C LEU A 426 -25.87 20.91 24.22
N ILE A 427 -25.71 19.62 23.91
CA ILE A 427 -25.92 19.08 22.56
C ILE A 427 -27.35 19.35 22.09
N ASN A 428 -28.35 19.04 22.91
CA ASN A 428 -29.75 19.28 22.54
C ASN A 428 -30.01 20.78 22.25
N ARG A 429 -29.51 21.67 23.11
CA ARG A 429 -29.67 23.12 22.94
C ARG A 429 -29.09 23.63 21.62
N ILE A 430 -27.83 23.29 21.31
CA ILE A 430 -27.20 23.82 20.08
C ILE A 430 -27.82 23.22 18.82
N LYS A 431 -28.37 21.99 18.91
CA LYS A 431 -29.09 21.36 17.80
C LYS A 431 -30.45 22.02 17.54
N GLU A 432 -31.15 22.46 18.58
CA GLU A 432 -32.37 23.28 18.44
C GLU A 432 -32.09 24.61 17.73
N GLU A 433 -30.85 25.11 17.81
CA GLU A 433 -30.38 26.30 17.12
C GLU A 433 -29.81 26.02 15.71
N GLY A 434 -29.88 24.76 15.24
CA GLY A 434 -29.49 24.36 13.89
C GLY A 434 -28.08 23.79 13.74
N MET A 435 -27.31 23.70 14.82
CA MET A 435 -25.97 23.08 14.81
C MET A 435 -26.03 21.55 14.82
N ARG A 436 -24.88 20.92 14.60
CA ARG A 436 -24.67 19.46 14.64
C ARG A 436 -23.52 19.11 15.56
N PHE A 437 -23.53 17.89 16.06
CA PHE A 437 -22.52 17.43 17.02
C PHE A 437 -21.89 16.10 16.61
N ILE A 438 -20.56 16.01 16.66
CA ILE A 438 -19.83 14.77 16.40
C ILE A 438 -19.03 14.37 17.65
N ILE A 439 -19.06 13.08 17.99
CA ILE A 439 -18.26 12.51 19.08
C ILE A 439 -17.18 11.59 18.53
N ILE A 440 -16.05 11.50 19.24
CA ILE A 440 -15.04 10.47 18.99
C ILE A 440 -15.42 9.14 19.65
N LEU A 441 -15.03 8.02 19.02
CA LEU A 441 -15.04 6.66 19.57
C LEU A 441 -13.72 5.95 19.23
N ASN A 442 -13.17 5.19 20.17
CA ASN A 442 -11.94 4.43 19.99
C ASN A 442 -12.24 2.92 20.01
N PRO A 443 -11.64 2.09 19.13
CA PRO A 443 -11.98 0.68 19.07
C PRO A 443 -11.57 -0.10 20.33
N ALA A 444 -10.52 0.33 21.02
CA ALA A 444 -9.95 -0.39 22.14
C ALA A 444 -10.82 -0.26 23.41
N ILE A 445 -11.26 -1.39 23.96
CA ILE A 445 -12.14 -1.46 25.12
C ILE A 445 -11.35 -1.88 26.36
N SER A 446 -11.44 -1.10 27.44
CA SER A 446 -10.80 -1.42 28.72
C SER A 446 -11.36 -2.72 29.33
N GLY A 447 -10.46 -3.64 29.67
CA GLY A 447 -10.79 -4.95 30.27
C GLY A 447 -10.55 -5.07 31.76
N ASN A 448 -10.10 -4.02 32.45
CA ASN A 448 -9.84 -4.04 33.90
C ASN A 448 -10.98 -3.47 34.76
N GLU A 449 -12.07 -3.02 34.14
CA GLU A 449 -13.12 -2.30 34.83
C GLU A 449 -14.14 -3.26 35.48
N THR A 450 -14.52 -3.00 36.73
CA THR A 450 -15.44 -3.88 37.48
C THR A 450 -16.90 -3.73 37.03
N ASN A 451 -17.31 -2.54 36.59
CA ASN A 451 -18.70 -2.20 36.26
C ASN A 451 -18.83 -1.55 34.86
N TYR A 452 -18.24 -2.17 33.84
CA TYR A 452 -18.24 -1.62 32.48
C TYR A 452 -19.00 -2.54 31.51
N LEU A 453 -20.27 -2.20 31.24
CA LEU A 453 -21.19 -3.03 30.45
C LEU A 453 -20.67 -3.27 29.02
N THR A 454 -20.11 -2.26 28.38
CA THR A 454 -19.50 -2.35 27.04
C THR A 454 -18.53 -3.53 26.95
N PHE A 455 -17.61 -3.65 27.92
CA PHE A 455 -16.65 -4.75 27.98
C PHE A 455 -17.32 -6.09 28.31
N SER A 456 -18.12 -6.14 29.38
CA SER A 456 -18.76 -7.39 29.82
C SER A 456 -19.66 -7.99 28.74
N ARG A 457 -20.41 -7.16 28.00
CA ARG A 457 -21.22 -7.59 26.84
C ARG A 457 -20.34 -8.03 25.67
N GLY A 458 -19.21 -7.38 25.45
CA GLY A 458 -18.24 -7.79 24.42
C GLY A 458 -17.63 -9.16 24.71
N VAL A 459 -17.33 -9.46 25.97
CA VAL A 459 -16.89 -10.80 26.40
C VAL A 459 -18.01 -11.82 26.21
N GLN A 460 -19.25 -11.48 26.60
CA GLN A 460 -20.42 -12.35 26.46
C GLN A 460 -20.71 -12.70 24.99
N ASP A 461 -20.61 -11.72 24.10
CA ASP A 461 -20.93 -11.87 22.66
C ASP A 461 -19.72 -12.34 21.83
N ASP A 462 -18.59 -12.65 22.50
CA ASP A 462 -17.33 -13.09 21.90
C ASP A 462 -16.85 -12.18 20.75
N VAL A 463 -16.61 -10.91 21.04
CA VAL A 463 -16.28 -9.90 20.02
C VAL A 463 -14.79 -9.58 19.93
N PHE A 464 -13.98 -9.98 20.90
CA PHE A 464 -12.58 -9.55 21.00
C PHE A 464 -11.60 -10.48 20.27
N ILE A 465 -10.50 -9.90 19.78
CA ILE A 465 -9.36 -10.63 19.22
C ILE A 465 -8.71 -11.50 20.31
N LYS A 466 -8.46 -12.76 19.97
CA LYS A 466 -7.96 -13.79 20.88
C LYS A 466 -6.65 -14.40 20.39
N TRP A 467 -5.94 -15.07 21.29
CA TRP A 467 -4.81 -15.91 20.91
C TRP A 467 -5.29 -17.10 20.06
N PRO A 468 -4.50 -17.55 19.07
CA PRO A 468 -4.81 -18.76 18.32
C PRO A 468 -4.97 -19.97 19.24
N ASN A 469 -5.96 -20.81 18.95
CA ASN A 469 -6.24 -22.05 19.68
C ASN A 469 -6.55 -21.88 21.17
N THR A 470 -6.88 -20.67 21.64
CA THR A 470 -7.37 -20.43 23.02
C THR A 470 -8.58 -19.50 23.02
N ASN A 471 -9.23 -19.38 24.18
CA ASN A 471 -10.30 -18.40 24.39
C ASN A 471 -9.80 -17.10 25.04
N ASP A 472 -8.49 -16.95 25.20
CA ASP A 472 -7.90 -15.82 25.91
C ASP A 472 -7.81 -14.61 25.01
N ILE A 473 -8.30 -13.47 25.50
CA ILE A 473 -8.23 -12.19 24.82
C ILE A 473 -6.77 -11.72 24.74
N ILE A 474 -6.38 -11.16 23.59
CA ILE A 474 -5.12 -10.44 23.47
C ILE A 474 -5.31 -9.04 24.04
N TYR A 475 -4.64 -8.78 25.16
CA TYR A 475 -4.61 -7.46 25.76
C TYR A 475 -3.35 -6.71 25.37
N SER A 476 -3.50 -5.47 24.91
CA SER A 476 -2.43 -4.48 24.84
C SER A 476 -2.73 -3.33 25.82
N LYS A 477 -2.15 -2.14 25.58
CA LYS A 477 -2.44 -0.92 26.36
C LYS A 477 -2.77 0.25 25.43
N VAL A 478 -3.72 1.07 25.85
CA VAL A 478 -4.11 2.35 25.21
C VAL A 478 -4.21 3.45 26.26
N LEU A 479 -4.70 4.63 25.87
CA LEU A 479 -4.74 5.84 26.71
C LEU A 479 -5.59 5.70 27.98
N THR A 480 -6.50 4.72 28.06
CA THR A 480 -7.36 4.52 29.25
C THR A 480 -6.53 4.31 30.51
N ILE A 481 -6.75 5.15 31.53
CA ILE A 481 -5.99 5.13 32.79
C ILE A 481 -6.77 4.38 33.88
N VAL A 482 -6.09 3.46 34.58
CA VAL A 482 -6.61 2.80 35.77
C VAL A 482 -6.41 3.69 37.01
N GLY A 483 -7.50 4.03 37.69
CA GLY A 483 -7.47 4.76 38.98
C GLY A 483 -7.51 6.30 38.88
N CYS A 484 -7.79 6.94 40.01
CA CYS A 484 -7.94 8.39 40.14
C CYS A 484 -6.59 9.02 40.53
N PHE A 485 -5.75 9.39 39.56
CA PHE A 485 -4.55 10.18 39.81
C PHE A 485 -4.58 11.46 38.96
N GLN A 486 -5.01 12.54 39.61
CA GLN A 486 -4.93 13.89 39.09
C GLN A 486 -3.44 14.32 39.08
N SER A 487 -2.99 14.87 37.96
CA SER A 487 -1.71 15.60 37.82
C SER A 487 -0.42 14.76 37.82
N CYS A 488 0.03 14.35 36.63
CA CYS A 488 1.47 14.30 36.33
C CYS A 488 1.73 14.78 34.90
N ILE A 489 2.42 15.92 34.83
CA ILE A 489 2.91 16.59 33.62
C ILE A 489 3.98 15.73 32.93
N CYS A 490 3.98 15.81 31.59
CA CYS A 490 5.00 15.34 30.64
C CYS A 490 6.41 15.17 31.21
N PHE A 491 6.89 13.93 31.26
CA PHE A 491 8.24 13.51 30.80
C PHE A 491 8.44 11.99 30.87
N VAL A 492 7.43 11.22 31.35
CA VAL A 492 7.50 9.75 31.40
C VAL A 492 6.21 9.08 30.90
N PHE A 493 5.60 9.61 29.83
CA PHE A 493 4.30 9.17 29.31
C PHE A 493 4.24 7.66 29.02
N LEU A 494 5.27 7.10 28.37
CA LEU A 494 5.33 5.66 28.05
C LEU A 494 5.46 4.77 29.31
N LEU A 495 6.25 5.18 30.32
CA LEU A 495 6.37 4.41 31.56
C LEU A 495 5.08 4.49 32.39
N LEU A 496 4.45 5.68 32.43
CA LEU A 496 3.16 5.86 33.09
C LEU A 496 2.06 5.04 32.40
N LEU A 497 2.04 4.93 31.07
CA LEU A 497 1.14 4.03 30.36
C LEU A 497 1.46 2.55 30.62
N GLN A 498 2.73 2.18 30.68
CA GLN A 498 3.13 0.81 31.01
C GLN A 498 2.72 0.43 32.43
N ILE A 499 2.72 1.37 33.39
CA ILE A 499 2.34 1.13 34.77
C ILE A 499 0.82 1.26 34.99
N TYR A 500 0.19 2.31 34.46
CA TYR A 500 -1.19 2.72 34.77
C TYR A 500 -2.19 2.57 33.62
N GLY A 501 -1.73 2.32 32.39
CA GLY A 501 -2.62 2.05 31.25
C GLY A 501 -3.38 0.76 31.47
N ALA A 502 -4.70 0.80 31.26
CA ALA A 502 -5.58 -0.36 31.37
C ALA A 502 -5.25 -1.40 30.29
N HIS A 503 -5.56 -2.66 30.57
CA HIS A 503 -5.56 -3.68 29.54
C HIS A 503 -6.65 -3.35 28.53
N ALA A 504 -6.28 -3.30 27.27
CA ALA A 504 -7.15 -2.96 26.17
C ALA A 504 -7.41 -4.19 25.30
N ALA A 505 -8.68 -4.56 25.17
CA ALA A 505 -9.16 -5.57 24.25
C ALA A 505 -9.59 -4.92 22.93
N PHE A 506 -9.27 -5.54 21.80
CA PHE A 506 -9.60 -5.03 20.47
C PHE A 506 -10.74 -5.86 19.88
N PRO A 507 -11.88 -5.25 19.54
CA PRO A 507 -12.97 -5.94 18.84
C PRO A 507 -12.55 -6.38 17.44
N ASP A 508 -13.00 -7.56 17.03
CA ASP A 508 -12.86 -8.11 15.68
C ASP A 508 -14.08 -7.69 14.83
N PHE A 509 -13.97 -6.56 14.14
CA PHE A 509 -15.10 -5.97 13.39
C PHE A 509 -15.51 -6.74 12.13
N PHE A 510 -14.81 -7.82 11.77
CA PHE A 510 -15.27 -8.73 10.72
C PHE A 510 -16.44 -9.60 11.17
N ARG A 511 -16.56 -9.88 12.48
CA ARG A 511 -17.60 -10.78 13.00
C ARG A 511 -18.97 -10.11 13.01
N ASN A 512 -19.99 -10.85 12.59
CA ASN A 512 -21.39 -10.43 12.72
C ASN A 512 -21.78 -10.15 14.19
N SER A 513 -21.20 -10.88 15.17
CA SER A 513 -21.43 -10.62 16.60
C SER A 513 -20.90 -9.25 17.01
N THR A 514 -19.69 -8.88 16.59
CA THR A 514 -19.10 -7.56 16.84
C THR A 514 -19.91 -6.45 16.19
N VAL A 515 -20.40 -6.64 14.96
CA VAL A 515 -21.30 -5.68 14.31
C VAL A 515 -22.57 -5.44 15.13
N GLY A 516 -23.18 -6.52 15.65
CA GLY A 516 -24.36 -6.43 16.52
C GLY A 516 -24.07 -5.74 17.86
N TRP A 517 -22.97 -6.11 18.51
CA TRP A 517 -22.51 -5.50 19.76
C TRP A 517 -22.22 -4.01 19.59
N TRP A 518 -21.41 -3.62 18.60
CA TRP A 518 -21.03 -2.24 18.36
C TRP A 518 -22.24 -1.35 18.07
N LYS A 519 -23.17 -1.86 17.24
CA LYS A 519 -24.44 -1.20 16.99
C LYS A 519 -25.27 -1.00 18.26
N ARG A 520 -25.33 -1.99 19.15
CA ARG A 520 -26.05 -1.87 20.43
C ARG A 520 -25.43 -0.78 21.31
N GLU A 521 -24.11 -0.77 21.46
CA GLU A 521 -23.44 0.23 22.30
C GLU A 521 -23.62 1.67 21.75
N ILE A 522 -23.54 1.86 20.43
CA ILE A 522 -23.87 3.14 19.78
C ILE A 522 -25.33 3.55 20.06
N LEU A 523 -26.28 2.63 19.90
CA LEU A 523 -27.69 2.90 20.11
C LEU A 523 -28.02 3.25 21.56
N GLU A 524 -27.43 2.55 22.52
CA GLU A 524 -27.64 2.80 23.95
C GLU A 524 -26.91 4.08 24.41
N PHE A 525 -25.80 4.46 23.79
CA PHE A 525 -25.19 5.77 24.08
C PHE A 525 -26.04 6.93 23.53
N TYR A 526 -26.63 6.74 22.34
CA TYR A 526 -27.55 7.71 21.76
C TYR A 526 -28.88 7.80 22.51
N ASN A 527 -29.43 6.68 22.98
CA ASN A 527 -30.65 6.55 23.75
C ASN A 527 -30.38 5.75 25.01
N ASN A 528 -29.95 6.43 26.08
CA ASN A 528 -29.56 5.75 27.31
C ASN A 528 -30.78 5.04 27.94
N PRO A 529 -30.75 3.70 28.05
CA PRO A 529 -31.93 2.93 28.45
C PRO A 529 -32.28 3.07 29.93
N THR A 530 -31.32 3.45 30.78
CA THR A 530 -31.50 3.54 32.23
C THR A 530 -31.61 4.97 32.73
N ASN A 531 -30.97 5.92 32.03
CA ASN A 531 -31.02 7.34 32.38
C ASN A 531 -31.12 8.21 31.12
N PRO A 532 -32.36 8.50 30.64
CA PRO A 532 -32.57 9.27 29.41
C PRO A 532 -31.88 10.64 29.37
N SER A 533 -31.65 11.29 30.52
CA SER A 533 -30.93 12.58 30.58
C SER A 533 -29.44 12.46 30.22
N ARG A 534 -28.88 11.24 30.22
CA ARG A 534 -27.51 10.94 29.77
C ARG A 534 -27.43 10.50 28.30
N SER A 535 -28.52 10.60 27.54
CA SER A 535 -28.54 10.28 26.11
C SER A 535 -27.74 11.31 25.30
N VAL A 536 -26.75 10.86 24.51
CA VAL A 536 -25.90 11.76 23.71
C VAL A 536 -26.41 11.83 22.27
N LYS A 537 -27.04 12.95 21.88
CA LYS A 537 -27.68 13.11 20.58
C LYS A 537 -26.72 13.54 19.45
N PHE A 538 -25.67 12.76 19.21
CA PHE A 538 -24.72 13.01 18.11
C PHE A 538 -25.35 12.88 16.71
N ASP A 539 -24.77 13.53 15.71
CA ASP A 539 -25.19 13.54 14.30
C ASP A 539 -24.20 12.81 13.38
N GLY A 540 -22.95 12.67 13.83
CA GLY A 540 -21.90 11.92 13.19
C GLY A 540 -20.99 11.25 14.21
N LEU A 541 -20.16 10.33 13.74
CA LEU A 541 -19.18 9.61 14.55
C LEU A 541 -17.78 9.76 13.97
N TRP A 542 -16.82 10.08 14.82
CA TRP A 542 -15.41 10.09 14.50
C TRP A 542 -14.78 8.82 15.10
N ILE A 543 -14.42 7.85 14.27
CA ILE A 543 -13.72 6.65 14.72
C ILE A 543 -12.22 6.86 14.55
N ASP A 544 -11.52 6.83 15.66
CA ASP A 544 -10.09 7.12 15.71
C ASP A 544 -9.31 5.94 16.31
N MET A 545 -7.97 6.00 16.26
CA MET A 545 -7.10 5.01 16.90
C MET A 545 -7.28 3.59 16.33
N ASN A 546 -7.74 3.49 15.07
CA ASN A 546 -8.25 2.28 14.46
C ASN A 546 -7.35 1.67 13.39
N GLU A 547 -6.03 1.85 13.50
CA GLU A 547 -5.08 1.11 12.66
C GLU A 547 -5.04 -0.41 12.87
N PRO A 548 -5.17 -1.01 14.08
CA PRO A 548 -5.48 -0.50 15.41
C PRO A 548 -4.27 0.01 16.19
N ALA A 549 -4.42 1.17 16.84
CA ALA A 549 -3.37 1.76 17.64
C ALA A 549 -3.25 1.08 19.01
N ALA A 550 -2.04 0.73 19.38
CA ALA A 550 -1.66 0.36 20.74
C ALA A 550 -0.47 1.21 21.21
N PHE A 551 -0.36 1.45 22.51
CA PHE A 551 0.77 2.15 23.12
C PHE A 551 1.80 1.20 23.72
N LEU A 552 1.46 -0.08 23.79
CA LEU A 552 2.40 -1.16 24.03
C LEU A 552 2.57 -1.96 22.73
N ASN A 553 3.81 -2.24 22.34
CA ASN A 553 4.09 -3.03 21.14
C ASN A 553 3.66 -4.48 21.38
N GLY A 554 2.69 -4.98 20.62
CA GLY A 554 2.14 -6.32 20.80
C GLY A 554 1.17 -6.41 21.98
N ALA A 555 1.41 -7.35 22.90
CA ALA A 555 0.54 -7.68 24.02
C ALA A 555 1.25 -7.54 25.37
N VAL A 556 0.49 -7.40 26.47
CA VAL A 556 1.01 -7.15 27.82
C VAL A 556 2.05 -8.19 28.29
N ASN A 557 1.95 -9.43 27.83
CA ASN A 557 2.88 -10.52 28.15
C ASN A 557 3.84 -10.88 27.00
N GLY A 558 4.01 -9.98 26.03
CA GLY A 558 4.73 -10.24 24.79
C GLY A 558 3.92 -11.06 23.78
N CYS A 559 4.48 -11.22 22.59
CA CYS A 559 3.93 -12.06 21.54
C CYS A 559 4.53 -13.47 21.60
N ARG A 560 3.81 -14.45 21.06
CA ARG A 560 4.10 -15.90 21.10
C ARG A 560 4.70 -16.43 19.79
N ASN A 561 4.61 -15.68 18.68
CA ASN A 561 5.12 -16.11 17.37
C ASN A 561 6.18 -15.16 16.80
N ASP A 562 7.46 -15.51 16.97
CA ASP A 562 8.55 -14.64 16.50
C ASP A 562 8.54 -14.41 14.99
N LEU A 563 8.21 -15.43 14.18
CA LEU A 563 8.24 -15.32 12.72
C LEU A 563 7.20 -14.33 12.17
N LEU A 564 5.99 -14.29 12.74
CA LEU A 564 4.94 -13.36 12.31
C LEU A 564 5.20 -11.92 12.76
N ASN A 565 5.87 -11.73 13.90
CA ASN A 565 6.14 -10.41 14.46
C ASN A 565 7.48 -9.82 13.95
N MET A 566 8.48 -10.67 13.72
CA MET A 566 9.80 -10.37 13.19
C MET A 566 10.07 -11.17 11.91
N LEU A 567 9.68 -10.59 10.78
CA LEU A 567 9.79 -11.26 9.49
C LEU A 567 11.23 -11.39 9.00
N PRO A 568 11.53 -12.42 8.19
CA PRO A 568 12.83 -12.49 7.52
C PRO A 568 13.06 -11.33 6.54
N TYR A 569 11.97 -10.86 5.92
CA TYR A 569 11.92 -9.58 5.23
C TYR A 569 10.89 -8.67 5.89
N ILE A 570 11.36 -7.65 6.62
CA ILE A 570 10.52 -6.56 7.08
C ILE A 570 10.55 -5.48 5.98
N PRO A 571 9.42 -4.97 5.47
CA PRO A 571 9.40 -3.87 4.52
C PRO A 571 10.05 -2.60 5.09
N HIS A 572 10.28 -1.59 4.26
CA HIS A 572 10.81 -0.27 4.65
C HIS A 572 9.76 0.56 5.43
N LEU A 573 9.25 -0.01 6.52
CA LEU A 573 8.37 0.63 7.49
C LEU A 573 9.18 1.50 8.46
N GLY A 574 8.51 2.44 9.12
CA GLY A 574 9.05 3.08 10.31
C GLY A 574 9.36 2.06 11.40
N TYR A 575 10.47 2.23 12.12
CA TYR A 575 10.90 1.32 13.20
C TYR A 575 11.14 -0.13 12.72
N ARG A 576 11.69 -0.30 11.51
CA ARG A 576 11.93 -1.60 10.87
C ARG A 576 12.65 -2.64 11.76
N SER A 577 13.56 -2.22 12.63
CA SER A 577 14.29 -3.10 13.55
C SER A 577 13.42 -3.76 14.63
N ASP A 578 12.24 -3.19 14.88
CA ASP A 578 11.41 -3.50 16.04
C ASP A 578 10.19 -4.38 15.67
N GLY A 579 10.07 -4.75 14.38
CA GLY A 579 9.03 -5.66 13.89
C GLY A 579 7.71 -5.01 13.54
N LEU A 580 6.74 -5.86 13.20
CA LEU A 580 5.39 -5.40 12.81
C LEU A 580 4.56 -4.93 13.99
N THR A 581 4.86 -5.39 15.21
CA THR A 581 4.11 -5.13 16.45
C THR A 581 4.21 -3.71 16.98
N VAL A 582 5.07 -2.88 16.39
CA VAL A 582 5.29 -1.53 16.90
C VAL A 582 3.96 -0.78 16.86
N LYS A 583 3.51 -0.23 17.99
CA LYS A 583 2.25 0.50 18.16
C LYS A 583 0.96 -0.25 17.74
N THR A 584 0.93 -1.58 17.79
CA THR A 584 -0.25 -2.39 17.45
C THR A 584 -0.23 -3.77 18.13
N PRO A 585 -1.35 -4.54 18.22
CA PRO A 585 -1.37 -5.89 18.79
C PRO A 585 -0.50 -6.92 18.04
N CYS A 586 -0.35 -8.11 18.64
CA CYS A 586 0.44 -9.21 18.08
C CYS A 586 -0.11 -9.72 16.73
N MET A 587 0.78 -10.02 15.78
CA MET A 587 0.42 -10.43 14.42
C MET A 587 -0.27 -11.79 14.34
N GLU A 588 -0.05 -12.66 15.32
CA GLU A 588 -0.74 -13.94 15.46
C GLU A 588 -2.19 -13.80 15.98
N GLY A 589 -2.67 -12.60 16.31
CA GLY A 589 -4.04 -12.41 16.80
C GLY A 589 -5.09 -13.01 15.87
N GLN A 590 -5.96 -13.86 16.40
CA GLN A 590 -6.96 -14.58 15.62
C GLN A 590 -8.21 -13.71 15.44
N GLN A 591 -8.56 -13.47 14.18
CA GLN A 591 -9.79 -12.83 13.72
C GLN A 591 -10.60 -13.79 12.84
N TYR A 592 -11.84 -13.45 12.54
CA TYR A 592 -12.75 -14.29 11.76
C TYR A 592 -13.54 -13.47 10.75
N LEU A 593 -13.47 -13.88 9.48
CA LEU A 593 -14.25 -13.29 8.40
C LEU A 593 -15.76 -13.52 8.64
N PRO A 594 -16.65 -12.77 7.96
CA PRO A 594 -18.10 -12.91 8.14
C PRO A 594 -18.66 -14.32 7.89
N ASP A 595 -17.96 -15.14 7.10
CA ASP A 595 -18.31 -16.54 6.81
C ASP A 595 -17.76 -17.54 7.85
N GLY A 596 -17.05 -17.06 8.87
CA GLY A 596 -16.43 -17.87 9.93
C GLY A 596 -15.01 -18.34 9.60
N THR A 597 -14.43 -17.96 8.46
CA THR A 597 -13.06 -18.34 8.11
C THR A 597 -12.05 -17.66 9.06
N PRO A 598 -11.17 -18.43 9.73
CA PRO A 598 -10.15 -17.87 10.60
C PRO A 598 -9.06 -17.16 9.79
N VAL A 599 -8.71 -15.94 10.19
CA VAL A 599 -7.63 -15.13 9.61
C VAL A 599 -6.74 -14.56 10.70
N ARG A 600 -5.45 -14.36 10.40
CA ARG A 600 -4.48 -13.80 11.34
C ARG A 600 -4.44 -12.29 11.22
N HIS A 601 -4.20 -11.60 12.32
CA HIS A 601 -3.96 -10.16 12.33
C HIS A 601 -2.84 -9.78 11.35
N TYR A 602 -1.82 -10.62 11.18
CA TYR A 602 -0.78 -10.50 10.16
C TYR A 602 -1.29 -10.18 8.75
N ASP A 603 -2.40 -10.81 8.35
CA ASP A 603 -2.97 -10.71 7.01
C ASP A 603 -3.97 -9.55 6.89
N VAL A 604 -4.76 -9.33 7.94
CA VAL A 604 -5.89 -8.37 7.96
C VAL A 604 -5.65 -7.12 8.80
N HIS A 605 -4.43 -6.88 9.30
CA HIS A 605 -4.08 -5.72 10.13
C HIS A 605 -4.49 -4.42 9.42
N SER A 606 -4.06 -4.25 8.16
CA SER A 606 -4.37 -3.08 7.34
C SER A 606 -5.85 -2.94 6.95
N LEU A 607 -6.71 -3.86 7.40
CA LEU A 607 -8.15 -3.86 7.18
C LEU A 607 -8.94 -3.56 8.46
N TYR A 608 -8.29 -3.31 9.61
CA TYR A 608 -8.98 -3.12 10.88
C TYR A 608 -9.90 -1.89 10.88
N GLY A 609 -9.38 -0.72 10.51
CA GLY A 609 -10.20 0.49 10.39
C GLY A 609 -11.27 0.35 9.31
N TRP A 610 -10.94 -0.31 8.19
CA TRP A 610 -11.90 -0.63 7.13
C TRP A 610 -13.07 -1.48 7.65
N SER A 611 -12.80 -2.56 8.39
CA SER A 611 -13.84 -3.45 8.90
C SER A 611 -14.71 -2.79 9.97
N GLN A 612 -14.18 -1.83 10.73
CA GLN A 612 -14.94 -0.99 11.67
C GLN A 612 -15.83 0.07 10.98
N THR A 613 -15.45 0.54 9.79
CA THR A 613 -16.05 1.73 9.16
C THR A 613 -17.54 1.53 8.85
N LYS A 614 -17.90 0.48 8.10
CA LYS A 614 -19.29 0.22 7.72
C LYS A 614 -20.19 -0.06 8.94
N PRO A 615 -19.83 -0.93 9.90
CA PRO A 615 -20.62 -1.14 11.11
C PRO A 615 -20.89 0.15 11.89
N THR A 616 -19.93 1.07 11.92
CA THR A 616 -20.11 2.36 12.57
C THR A 616 -21.13 3.24 11.85
N LEU A 617 -21.08 3.32 10.52
CA LEU A 617 -22.09 4.04 9.74
C LEU A 617 -23.48 3.43 9.93
N ASP A 618 -23.59 2.10 9.88
CA ASP A 618 -24.86 1.39 10.08
C ASP A 618 -25.43 1.65 11.49
N GLY A 619 -24.57 1.67 12.51
CA GLY A 619 -24.91 2.03 13.89
C GLY A 619 -25.42 3.47 14.01
N LEU A 620 -24.67 4.42 13.44
CA LEU A 620 -25.04 5.84 13.39
C LEU A 620 -26.41 6.05 12.73
N GLN A 621 -26.61 5.50 11.52
CA GLN A 621 -27.87 5.61 10.78
C GLN A 621 -29.03 4.94 11.53
N SER A 622 -28.75 3.85 12.25
CA SER A 622 -29.75 3.20 13.10
C SER A 622 -30.14 4.06 14.30
N ALA A 623 -29.20 4.83 14.86
CA ALA A 623 -29.42 5.71 16.00
C ALA A 623 -30.15 7.00 15.61
N THR A 624 -29.66 7.70 14.59
CA THR A 624 -30.15 9.02 14.18
C THR A 624 -31.35 8.96 13.25
N LYS A 625 -31.52 7.84 12.52
CA LYS A 625 -32.46 7.72 11.38
C LYS A 625 -32.19 8.72 10.26
N GLU A 626 -30.98 9.29 10.23
CA GLU A 626 -30.51 10.22 9.20
C GLU A 626 -29.33 9.61 8.44
N ARG A 627 -28.86 10.31 7.40
CA ARG A 627 -27.68 9.88 6.63
C ARG A 627 -26.43 9.77 7.51
N GLY A 628 -26.24 10.76 8.39
CA GLY A 628 -25.05 10.90 9.23
C GLY A 628 -23.74 11.01 8.42
N ILE A 629 -22.62 11.13 9.13
CA ILE A 629 -21.28 10.99 8.56
C ILE A 629 -20.38 10.23 9.55
N VAL A 630 -19.50 9.40 9.00
CA VAL A 630 -18.40 8.79 9.74
C VAL A 630 -17.09 9.38 9.25
N ILE A 631 -16.21 9.75 10.17
CA ILE A 631 -14.85 10.20 9.89
C ILE A 631 -13.90 9.15 10.48
N THR A 632 -13.08 8.50 9.65
CA THR A 632 -12.17 7.40 10.07
C THR A 632 -10.70 7.75 9.84
N ARG A 633 -9.82 7.30 10.75
CA ARG A 633 -8.38 7.51 10.58
C ARG A 633 -7.80 6.48 9.61
N SER A 634 -7.84 5.21 9.99
CA SER A 634 -7.29 4.15 9.16
C SER A 634 -8.21 3.83 7.98
N THR A 635 -7.60 3.67 6.81
CA THR A 635 -8.30 3.43 5.53
C THR A 635 -7.64 2.34 4.71
N TYR A 636 -8.45 1.67 3.89
CA TYR A 636 -8.04 0.73 2.83
C TYR A 636 -8.82 1.09 1.54
N PRO A 637 -8.42 0.64 0.33
CA PRO A 637 -9.29 0.73 -0.85
C PRO A 637 -10.72 0.32 -0.54
N SER A 638 -11.67 1.14 -0.99
CA SER A 638 -13.11 1.14 -0.66
C SER A 638 -13.55 1.86 0.62
N SER A 639 -12.71 2.15 1.63
CA SER A 639 -13.14 2.80 2.89
C SER A 639 -13.99 4.06 2.67
N GLY A 640 -13.67 4.85 1.65
CA GLY A 640 -14.40 6.07 1.26
C GLY A 640 -15.88 5.85 0.89
N ARG A 641 -16.31 4.60 0.63
CA ARG A 641 -17.71 4.26 0.36
C ARG A 641 -18.62 4.43 1.59
N TRP A 642 -18.05 4.49 2.79
CA TRP A 642 -18.80 4.60 4.04
C TRP A 642 -18.37 5.76 4.94
N ALA A 643 -17.19 6.34 4.73
CA ALA A 643 -16.66 7.39 5.59
C ALA A 643 -15.88 8.46 4.82
N GLY A 644 -15.77 9.63 5.43
CA GLY A 644 -14.71 10.59 5.16
C GLY A 644 -13.44 10.26 5.96
N HIS A 645 -12.38 11.02 5.72
CA HIS A 645 -11.08 10.85 6.34
C HIS A 645 -10.42 12.22 6.54
N TRP A 646 -9.59 12.35 7.58
CA TRP A 646 -8.73 13.52 7.80
C TRP A 646 -7.28 13.04 7.87
N LEU A 647 -6.33 13.89 7.48
CA LEU A 647 -4.92 13.55 7.28
C LEU A 647 -4.13 13.31 8.59
N GLY A 648 -4.83 13.11 9.71
CA GLY A 648 -4.25 12.81 11.00
C GLY A 648 -3.55 13.97 11.72
N ASP A 649 -2.59 13.59 12.56
CA ASP A 649 -1.93 14.42 13.56
C ASP A 649 -0.80 15.25 12.93
N ASN A 650 -1.18 16.25 12.13
CA ASN A 650 -0.22 17.20 11.59
C ASN A 650 0.40 18.10 12.68
N THR A 651 1.37 18.91 12.27
CA THR A 651 2.00 19.92 13.14
C THR A 651 1.61 21.32 12.65
N ALA A 652 1.53 22.30 13.55
CA ALA A 652 1.31 23.70 13.20
C ALA A 652 2.59 24.32 12.60
N ASP A 653 2.95 23.91 11.38
CA ASP A 653 4.12 24.34 10.62
C ASP A 653 3.74 24.64 9.15
N TRP A 654 4.51 25.50 8.48
CA TRP A 654 4.19 26.02 7.15
C TRP A 654 4.16 24.94 6.07
N ASP A 655 5.05 23.96 6.14
CA ASP A 655 5.13 22.86 5.17
C ASP A 655 3.88 21.96 5.23
N GLN A 656 3.24 21.86 6.40
CA GLN A 656 2.04 21.06 6.62
C GLN A 656 0.84 21.60 5.83
N LEU A 657 0.79 22.91 5.55
CA LEU A 657 -0.22 23.47 4.64
C LEU A 657 -0.05 22.92 3.22
N ALA A 658 1.16 22.90 2.67
CA ALA A 658 1.43 22.38 1.33
C ALA A 658 1.19 20.87 1.26
N LYS A 659 1.58 20.13 2.31
CA LYS A 659 1.35 18.68 2.42
C LYS A 659 -0.14 18.35 2.50
N SER A 660 -0.97 19.21 3.10
CA SER A 660 -2.42 19.02 3.11
C SER A 660 -3.02 19.00 1.69
N VAL A 661 -2.49 19.83 0.78
CA VAL A 661 -2.91 19.87 -0.63
C VAL A 661 -2.48 18.62 -1.41
N ILE A 662 -1.38 17.97 -0.99
CA ILE A 662 -0.91 16.72 -1.59
C ILE A 662 -1.72 15.51 -1.07
N GLY A 663 -2.12 15.56 0.21
CA GLY A 663 -2.89 14.49 0.86
C GLY A 663 -4.36 14.46 0.45
N MET A 664 -4.97 15.63 0.21
CA MET A 664 -6.28 15.76 -0.43
C MET A 664 -6.18 15.45 -1.92
#